data_AF-A0AB74UBS7-F1
#
_entry.id   AF-A0AB74UBS7-F1
#
_cell.length_a   1.000
_cell.length_b   1.000
_cell.length_c   1.000
_cell.angle_alpha   90.00
_cell.angle_beta   90.00
_cell.angle_gamma   90.00
#
_symmetry.space_group_name_H-M   'P 1'
#
loop_
_entity.id
_entity.type
_entity.pdbx_description
1 polymer ?
#
loop_
_entity_poly.entity_id
_entity_poly.type
_entity_poly.pdbx_seq_one_letter_code
_entity_poly.pdbx_strand_id
1 'polypeptide(L)'
;MSKDLVMASSLTDKDSLVASVERCFRRYKRSATRREKAVELMWSRTTQLMVTWLVETNVTRLIRRETTRRGETDHILLGLWKIRHTMSGETRTYRLDLASGRWRRDRYLDRWPELKLLPVPAEGVLAFTWESLIEYVFHEIFRQASKALRLPTSKYDYLNRELVRRWERSDLSKTCLILANDQSLEQELLSDVRYPMEVDFCESCAQWWDEQGALPEDGLNYEPRGGEHCHECAENEKRKADYQRTATKRLATLQAQFGGIRALNLGGGRSYAQLRTLGGYRVKALTTGLWREALDRQAISLASRIEGPRACLSLKHVLRVQANLNAVERIATERPQWLPLLSKIHPHNWARADLFSRKLWVLQGETQTLVDRRAFRPLGVICSLERRSSFRFLNDSSPAAVALVLKGWEQLDEHFGGARRYIDEWISFLQALTPSEDPRPAARILAINAGLILLKKNFGAGPGLEVLKEPAVRRLGRSWVTSRLIVWKDQGYRELMRSKPRAEARLEQASDWCGSQNYRWPDHNMHWAAVMRHADTWHEQVLEEAGRRARECEGEPRSQDLSWSSPIDAIQTDHFIATPLTDSAALRTEGAVMHHCVSVYDEDCRLGGYLVFSIVPIAADAEKSDRATLGVHLGLGGYRLNQLCSYCNLPASRSARTFADRVLLALNSAIRDRAA
;
A
#
# COMPACT_ATOMS: atom_id res chain seq x y z
N MET A 1 -17.46 -36.69 18.49
CA MET A 1 -17.52 -37.55 17.30
C MET A 1 -16.10 -37.98 16.93
N SER A 2 -15.88 -39.26 16.62
CA SER A 2 -14.53 -39.78 16.29
C SER A 2 -14.04 -39.23 14.93
N LYS A 3 -12.75 -38.90 14.83
CA LYS A 3 -12.11 -38.32 13.64
C LYS A 3 -12.23 -39.19 12.38
N ASP A 4 -12.36 -40.50 12.55
CA ASP A 4 -12.48 -41.46 11.44
C ASP A 4 -13.84 -41.37 10.72
N LEU A 5 -14.90 -40.93 11.41
CA LEU A 5 -16.22 -40.69 10.81
C LEU A 5 -16.22 -39.49 9.85
N VAL A 6 -15.41 -38.47 10.11
CA VAL A 6 -15.36 -37.24 9.29
C VAL A 6 -14.64 -37.50 7.97
N MET A 7 -13.53 -38.24 7.98
CA MET A 7 -12.82 -38.65 6.76
C MET A 7 -13.71 -39.49 5.85
N ALA A 8 -14.43 -40.46 6.41
CA ALA A 8 -15.40 -41.27 5.67
C ALA A 8 -16.51 -40.41 5.05
N SER A 9 -17.05 -39.43 5.81
CA SER A 9 -18.10 -38.53 5.32
C SER A 9 -17.66 -37.61 4.18
N SER A 10 -16.42 -37.10 4.20
CA SER A 10 -15.91 -36.19 3.18
C SER A 10 -15.66 -36.86 1.82
N LEU A 11 -15.26 -38.14 1.83
CA LEU A 11 -15.09 -38.95 0.63
C LEU A 11 -16.44 -39.36 0.04
N THR A 12 -17.41 -39.73 0.87
CA THR A 12 -18.78 -40.01 0.42
C THR A 12 -19.48 -38.76 -0.13
N ASP A 13 -19.22 -37.59 0.43
CA ASP A 13 -19.80 -36.33 -0.05
C ASP A 13 -19.22 -35.90 -1.42
N LYS A 14 -17.95 -36.23 -1.69
CA LYS A 14 -17.33 -35.97 -2.99
C LYS A 14 -17.92 -36.81 -4.13
N ASP A 15 -18.04 -38.12 -3.94
CA ASP A 15 -18.57 -39.01 -4.98
C ASP A 15 -20.06 -38.73 -5.24
N SER A 16 -20.80 -38.41 -4.17
CA SER A 16 -22.18 -37.93 -4.25
C SER A 16 -22.30 -36.60 -5.01
N LEU A 17 -21.38 -35.65 -4.78
CA LEU A 17 -21.33 -34.38 -5.52
C LEU A 17 -21.04 -34.61 -7.01
N VAL A 18 -20.08 -35.47 -7.36
CA VAL A 18 -19.78 -35.82 -8.76
C VAL A 18 -21.02 -36.39 -9.44
N ALA A 19 -21.69 -37.36 -8.83
CA ALA A 19 -22.91 -37.96 -9.36
C ALA A 19 -24.05 -36.93 -9.52
N SER A 20 -24.17 -35.99 -8.58
CA SER A 20 -25.16 -34.91 -8.63
C SER A 20 -24.90 -33.92 -9.76
N VAL A 21 -23.63 -33.55 -9.97
CA VAL A 21 -23.21 -32.71 -11.09
C VAL A 21 -23.49 -33.43 -12.41
N GLU A 22 -23.12 -34.70 -12.56
CA GLU A 22 -23.41 -35.45 -13.78
C GLU A 22 -24.91 -35.56 -14.07
N ARG A 23 -25.73 -35.79 -13.03
CA ARG A 23 -27.19 -35.78 -13.15
C ARG A 23 -27.71 -34.41 -13.60
N CYS A 24 -27.13 -33.32 -13.09
CA CYS A 24 -27.44 -31.96 -13.55
C CYS A 24 -27.12 -31.78 -15.04
N PHE A 25 -25.95 -32.22 -15.50
CA PHE A 25 -25.56 -32.15 -16.92
C PHE A 25 -26.46 -32.99 -17.84
N ARG A 26 -27.02 -34.12 -17.34
CA ARG A 26 -28.01 -34.93 -18.08
C ARG A 26 -29.38 -34.27 -18.13
N ARG A 27 -29.83 -33.63 -17.05
CA ARG A 27 -31.18 -33.06 -16.91
C ARG A 27 -31.38 -31.76 -17.71
N TYR A 28 -30.37 -30.90 -17.77
CA TYR A 28 -30.51 -29.57 -18.37
C TYR A 28 -29.89 -29.50 -19.77
N LYS A 29 -30.73 -29.20 -20.78
CA LYS A 29 -30.33 -29.14 -22.19
C LYS A 29 -29.52 -27.87 -22.55
N ARG A 30 -29.85 -26.72 -21.94
CA ARG A 30 -29.16 -25.44 -22.20
C ARG A 30 -27.81 -25.36 -21.47
N SER A 31 -26.76 -25.00 -22.21
CA SER A 31 -25.37 -25.02 -21.72
C SER A 31 -25.11 -24.01 -20.59
N ALA A 32 -25.71 -22.82 -20.62
CA ALA A 32 -25.58 -21.82 -19.56
C ALA A 32 -26.28 -22.26 -18.27
N THR A 33 -27.55 -22.69 -18.37
CA THR A 33 -28.37 -23.11 -17.22
C THR A 33 -27.76 -24.30 -16.48
N ARG A 34 -27.27 -25.32 -17.20
CA ARG A 34 -26.66 -26.50 -16.57
C ARG A 34 -25.37 -26.17 -15.82
N ARG A 35 -24.59 -25.18 -16.32
CA ARG A 35 -23.35 -24.72 -15.68
C ARG A 35 -23.66 -23.99 -14.38
N GLU A 36 -24.59 -23.04 -14.41
CA GLU A 36 -24.99 -22.29 -13.21
C GLU A 36 -25.53 -23.24 -12.14
N LYS A 37 -26.43 -24.16 -12.50
CA LYS A 37 -26.96 -25.15 -11.55
C LYS A 37 -25.90 -26.08 -10.99
N ALA A 38 -24.88 -26.45 -11.77
CA ALA A 38 -23.76 -27.22 -11.27
C ALA A 38 -22.88 -26.42 -10.28
N VAL A 39 -22.63 -25.14 -10.56
CA VAL A 39 -21.90 -24.25 -9.64
C VAL A 39 -22.70 -24.05 -8.35
N GLU A 40 -24.01 -23.88 -8.41
CA GLU A 40 -24.87 -23.79 -7.20
C GLU A 40 -24.79 -25.05 -6.34
N LEU A 41 -24.82 -26.24 -6.95
CA LEU A 41 -24.64 -27.51 -6.22
C LEU A 41 -23.27 -27.58 -5.53
N MET A 42 -22.21 -27.19 -6.24
CA MET A 42 -20.85 -27.13 -5.68
C MET A 42 -20.74 -26.10 -4.55
N TRP A 43 -21.35 -24.93 -4.71
CA TRP A 43 -21.40 -23.87 -3.70
C TRP A 43 -22.09 -24.35 -2.43
N SER A 44 -23.27 -24.96 -2.56
CA SER A 44 -24.03 -25.50 -1.44
C SER A 44 -23.24 -26.56 -0.66
N ARG A 45 -22.59 -27.51 -1.34
CA ARG A 45 -21.79 -28.54 -0.65
C ARG A 45 -20.53 -27.96 -0.01
N THR A 46 -19.87 -27.02 -0.69
CA THR A 46 -18.68 -26.36 -0.15
C THR A 46 -19.02 -25.57 1.11
N THR A 47 -20.08 -24.77 1.09
CA THR A 47 -20.52 -23.99 2.26
C THR A 47 -20.97 -24.88 3.42
N GLN A 48 -21.67 -26.00 3.16
CA GLN A 48 -21.99 -26.99 4.19
C GLN A 48 -20.73 -27.56 4.86
N LEU A 49 -19.73 -27.95 4.07
CA LEU A 49 -18.45 -28.43 4.60
C LEU A 49 -17.71 -27.35 5.40
N MET A 50 -17.75 -26.09 4.93
CA MET A 50 -17.19 -24.96 5.67
C MET A 50 -17.86 -24.76 7.02
N VAL A 51 -19.19 -24.85 7.09
CA VAL A 51 -19.95 -24.73 8.35
C VAL A 51 -19.46 -25.78 9.36
N THR A 52 -19.35 -27.03 8.94
CA THR A 52 -18.81 -28.12 9.78
C THR A 52 -17.42 -27.77 10.30
N TRP A 53 -16.50 -27.37 9.42
CA TRP A 53 -15.13 -27.06 9.81
C TRP A 53 -14.98 -25.79 10.65
N LEU A 54 -15.83 -24.78 10.45
CA LEU A 54 -15.85 -23.57 11.28
C LEU A 54 -16.22 -23.89 12.74
N VAL A 55 -17.17 -24.81 12.94
CA VAL A 55 -17.54 -25.30 14.28
C VAL A 55 -16.38 -26.05 14.92
N GLU A 56 -15.77 -26.98 14.18
CA GLU A 56 -14.68 -27.84 14.69
C GLU A 56 -13.42 -27.04 15.06
N THR A 57 -13.11 -25.98 14.31
CA THR A 57 -11.90 -25.18 14.49
C THR A 57 -12.02 -24.14 15.60
N ASN A 58 -13.24 -23.85 16.07
CA ASN A 58 -13.51 -22.84 17.10
C ASN A 58 -12.84 -21.49 16.82
N VAL A 59 -13.09 -20.95 15.62
CA VAL A 59 -12.46 -19.74 15.09
C VAL A 59 -12.72 -18.47 15.90
N THR A 60 -13.71 -18.48 16.80
CA THR A 60 -14.01 -17.34 17.69
C THR A 60 -12.91 -17.09 18.74
N ARG A 61 -12.06 -18.09 19.02
CA ARG A 61 -10.94 -17.95 19.94
C ARG A 61 -9.68 -17.56 19.16
N LEU A 62 -9.35 -16.27 19.18
CA LEU A 62 -8.23 -15.72 18.38
C LEU A 62 -6.88 -16.35 18.72
N ILE A 63 -6.60 -16.61 19.99
CA ILE A 63 -5.40 -17.31 20.44
C ILE A 63 -5.70 -18.26 21.59
N ARG A 64 -5.08 -19.44 21.55
CA ARG A 64 -5.04 -20.41 22.64
C ARG A 64 -3.60 -20.83 22.88
N ARG A 65 -3.22 -20.93 24.15
CA ARG A 65 -1.96 -21.54 24.58
C ARG A 65 -2.24 -22.94 25.11
N GLU A 66 -1.41 -23.90 24.70
CA GLU A 66 -1.45 -25.27 25.20
C GLU A 66 -0.03 -25.74 25.50
N THR A 67 0.14 -26.45 26.61
CA THR A 67 1.41 -27.13 26.92
C THR A 67 1.25 -28.60 26.58
N THR A 68 2.13 -29.11 25.74
CA THR A 68 2.14 -30.53 25.37
C THR A 68 2.67 -31.36 26.53
N ARG A 69 2.39 -32.68 26.53
CA ARG A 69 2.96 -33.63 27.51
C ARG A 69 4.49 -33.67 27.52
N ARG A 70 5.14 -33.17 26.45
CA ARG A 70 6.60 -33.09 26.32
C ARG A 70 7.17 -31.73 26.75
N GLY A 71 6.36 -30.88 27.40
CA GLY A 71 6.78 -29.54 27.83
C GLY A 71 6.85 -28.49 26.71
N GLU A 72 6.59 -28.85 25.45
CA GLU A 72 6.51 -27.87 24.34
C GLU A 72 5.29 -26.96 24.52
N THR A 73 5.39 -25.70 24.11
CA THR A 73 4.28 -24.74 24.15
C THR A 73 3.74 -24.49 22.74
N ASP A 74 2.44 -24.72 22.55
CA ASP A 74 1.69 -24.45 21.33
C ASP A 74 0.86 -23.17 21.49
N HIS A 75 1.09 -22.18 20.63
CA HIS A 75 0.21 -21.02 20.42
C HIS A 75 -0.62 -21.28 19.16
N ILE A 76 -1.92 -21.49 19.33
CA ILE A 76 -2.87 -21.77 18.26
C ILE A 76 -3.65 -20.50 17.96
N LEU A 77 -3.52 -19.99 16.75
CA LEU A 77 -4.23 -18.83 16.25
C LEU A 77 -5.45 -19.30 15.46
N LEU A 78 -6.64 -18.82 15.85
CA LEU A 78 -7.91 -19.02 15.15
C LEU A 78 -8.22 -20.50 14.81
N GLY A 79 -7.66 -21.44 15.57
CA GLY A 79 -7.79 -22.88 15.34
C GLY A 79 -7.06 -23.43 14.11
N LEU A 80 -6.50 -22.58 13.23
CA LEU A 80 -5.96 -22.98 11.93
C LEU A 80 -4.44 -22.93 11.83
N TRP A 81 -3.81 -22.03 12.58
CA TRP A 81 -2.37 -21.82 12.53
C TRP A 81 -1.77 -22.05 13.90
N LYS A 82 -0.58 -22.64 13.96
CA LYS A 82 0.04 -23.01 15.22
C LYS A 82 1.53 -22.74 15.21
N ILE A 83 1.97 -22.03 16.24
CA ILE A 83 3.38 -21.76 16.54
C ILE A 83 3.74 -22.66 17.72
N ARG A 84 4.75 -23.50 17.56
CA ARG A 84 5.25 -24.40 18.59
C ARG A 84 6.65 -24.00 18.99
N HIS A 85 6.88 -23.85 20.29
CA HIS A 85 8.20 -23.72 20.88
C HIS A 85 8.61 -25.04 21.49
N THR A 86 9.71 -25.61 20.99
CA THR A 86 10.30 -26.81 21.57
C THR A 86 11.07 -26.45 22.83
N MET A 87 11.36 -27.45 23.66
CA MET A 87 12.23 -27.25 24.84
C MET A 87 13.66 -26.84 24.47
N SER A 88 14.10 -27.13 23.25
CA SER A 88 15.41 -26.73 22.72
C SER A 88 15.43 -25.29 22.19
N GLY A 89 14.33 -24.53 22.31
CA GLY A 89 14.21 -23.17 21.78
C GLY A 89 13.90 -23.10 20.27
N GLU A 90 13.71 -24.23 19.57
CA GLU A 90 13.33 -24.22 18.15
C GLU A 90 11.86 -23.79 18.02
N THR A 91 11.58 -22.93 17.04
CA THR A 91 10.21 -22.60 16.66
C THR A 91 9.78 -23.39 15.44
N ARG A 92 8.61 -24.04 15.54
CA ARG A 92 7.99 -24.78 14.45
C ARG A 92 6.60 -24.27 14.20
N THR A 93 6.32 -23.96 12.95
CA THR A 93 5.03 -23.44 12.50
C THR A 93 4.25 -24.54 11.79
N TYR A 94 2.94 -24.58 12.03
CA TYR A 94 2.03 -25.59 11.48
C TYR A 94 0.74 -24.96 11.01
N ARG A 95 0.12 -25.60 10.02
CA ARG A 95 -1.22 -25.28 9.55
C ARG A 95 -2.09 -26.53 9.65
N LEU A 96 -3.32 -26.36 10.09
CA LEU A 96 -4.27 -27.45 10.19
C LEU A 96 -4.76 -27.85 8.80
N ASP A 97 -4.61 -29.13 8.46
CA ASP A 97 -5.26 -29.73 7.30
C ASP A 97 -6.62 -30.28 7.74
N LEU A 98 -7.68 -29.55 7.45
CA LEU A 98 -9.03 -29.80 7.91
C LEU A 98 -9.58 -31.13 7.40
N ALA A 99 -9.20 -31.53 6.18
CA ALA A 99 -9.62 -32.80 5.60
C ALA A 99 -9.07 -34.01 6.38
N SER A 100 -7.87 -33.91 6.96
CA SER A 100 -7.26 -34.99 7.76
C SER A 100 -7.30 -34.75 9.27
N GLY A 101 -7.66 -33.55 9.71
CA GLY A 101 -7.57 -33.11 11.11
C GLY A 101 -6.13 -33.11 11.67
N ARG A 102 -5.11 -33.11 10.81
CA ARG A 102 -3.69 -33.17 11.19
C ARG A 102 -2.99 -31.84 10.99
N TRP A 103 -2.12 -31.49 11.94
CA TRP A 103 -1.22 -30.36 11.81
C TRP A 103 -0.08 -30.69 10.83
N ARG A 104 0.02 -29.92 9.74
CA ARG A 104 1.12 -30.03 8.77
C ARG A 104 2.15 -28.94 9.02
N ARG A 105 3.43 -29.29 9.04
CA ARG A 105 4.52 -28.30 9.20
C ARG A 105 4.48 -27.33 8.02
N ASP A 106 4.54 -26.03 8.32
CA ASP A 106 4.46 -24.96 7.32
C ASP A 106 5.60 -23.97 7.58
N ARG A 107 6.74 -24.19 6.91
CA ARG A 107 7.97 -23.39 7.09
C ARG A 107 7.98 -22.07 6.30
N TYR A 108 7.05 -21.92 5.36
CA TYR A 108 7.08 -20.82 4.38
C TYR A 108 5.99 -19.79 4.64
N LEU A 109 4.93 -20.21 5.34
CA LEU A 109 3.91 -19.32 5.90
C LEU A 109 3.14 -18.56 4.80
N ASP A 110 3.10 -19.09 3.58
CA ASP A 110 2.51 -18.38 2.43
C ASP A 110 1.03 -18.10 2.63
N ARG A 111 0.35 -18.95 3.41
CA ARG A 111 -1.09 -18.90 3.71
C ARG A 111 -1.39 -18.59 5.17
N TRP A 112 -0.48 -17.86 5.82
CA TRP A 112 -0.71 -17.31 7.15
C TRP A 112 -1.30 -15.91 7.06
N PRO A 113 -2.08 -15.48 8.07
CA PRO A 113 -2.68 -14.15 8.09
C PRO A 113 -1.61 -13.06 8.17
N GLU A 114 -1.91 -11.89 7.58
CA GLU A 114 -0.99 -10.75 7.58
C GLU A 114 -1.09 -9.91 8.87
N LEU A 115 -0.45 -10.48 9.89
CA LEU A 115 0.02 -9.95 11.16
C LEU A 115 0.75 -8.61 11.29
N LYS A 116 0.29 -7.40 10.94
CA LYS A 116 1.15 -6.20 11.16
C LYS A 116 1.59 -6.03 12.63
N LEU A 117 2.89 -6.04 12.89
CA LEU A 117 3.53 -5.94 14.20
C LEU A 117 4.23 -4.58 14.41
N LEU A 118 4.92 -4.06 13.40
CA LEU A 118 5.66 -2.79 13.45
C LEU A 118 5.50 -1.99 12.15
N PRO A 119 5.55 -0.64 12.16
CA PRO A 119 5.56 0.21 13.36
C PRO A 119 4.21 0.13 14.09
N VAL A 120 4.24 0.30 15.42
CA VAL A 120 3.01 0.44 16.21
C VAL A 120 2.51 1.88 15.99
N PRO A 121 1.29 2.10 15.46
CA PRO A 121 0.76 3.44 15.24
C PRO A 121 0.69 4.23 16.55
N ALA A 122 1.01 5.53 16.52
CA ALA A 122 1.03 6.40 17.70
C ALA A 122 -0.35 6.55 18.37
N GLU A 123 -1.44 6.35 17.62
CA GLU A 123 -2.82 6.61 18.06
C GLU A 123 -3.52 5.40 18.69
N GLY A 124 -2.82 4.28 18.93
CA GLY A 124 -3.46 3.08 19.49
C GLY A 124 -4.48 2.41 18.54
N VAL A 125 -4.65 2.95 17.34
CA VAL A 125 -5.34 2.28 16.22
C VAL A 125 -4.53 1.02 15.90
N LEU A 126 -5.15 -0.14 16.07
CA LEU A 126 -4.53 -1.40 15.68
C LEU A 126 -4.25 -1.32 14.17
N ALA A 127 -3.02 -1.64 13.76
CA ALA A 127 -2.63 -1.66 12.35
C ALA A 127 -3.41 -2.70 11.50
N PHE A 128 -4.31 -3.45 12.14
CA PHE A 128 -5.07 -4.55 11.59
C PHE A 128 -6.40 -4.69 12.37
N THR A 129 -7.51 -4.96 11.66
CA THR A 129 -8.84 -5.10 12.24
C THR A 129 -9.17 -6.59 12.48
N TRP A 130 -10.00 -6.93 13.47
CA TRP A 130 -10.43 -8.32 13.69
C TRP A 130 -11.06 -8.89 12.41
N GLU A 131 -11.81 -8.06 11.68
CA GLU A 131 -12.49 -8.34 10.42
C GLU A 131 -11.57 -9.09 9.45
N SER A 132 -10.39 -8.53 9.20
CA SER A 132 -9.42 -9.10 8.27
C SER A 132 -8.89 -10.46 8.76
N LEU A 133 -8.83 -10.72 10.07
CA LEU A 133 -8.36 -12.00 10.63
C LEU A 133 -9.38 -13.11 10.36
N ILE A 134 -10.66 -12.82 10.56
CA ILE A 134 -11.74 -13.75 10.25
C ILE A 134 -11.85 -13.97 8.75
N GLU A 135 -11.63 -12.93 7.95
CA GLU A 135 -11.58 -13.06 6.50
C GLU A 135 -10.49 -14.07 6.08
N TYR A 136 -9.27 -13.99 6.62
CA TYR A 136 -8.22 -15.00 6.36
C TYR A 136 -8.64 -16.43 6.71
N VAL A 137 -9.36 -16.59 7.83
CA VAL A 137 -9.89 -17.90 8.25
C VAL A 137 -10.90 -18.42 7.24
N PHE A 138 -11.83 -17.58 6.81
CA PHE A 138 -12.88 -17.96 5.87
C PHE A 138 -12.28 -18.34 4.53
N HIS A 139 -11.34 -17.54 4.01
CA HIS A 139 -10.59 -17.86 2.79
C HIS A 139 -9.85 -19.19 2.91
N GLU A 140 -9.17 -19.45 4.03
CA GLU A 140 -8.41 -20.68 4.20
C GLU A 140 -9.32 -21.92 4.33
N ILE A 141 -10.44 -21.82 5.05
CA ILE A 141 -11.43 -22.90 5.17
C ILE A 141 -12.10 -23.16 3.83
N PHE A 142 -12.58 -22.12 3.13
CA PHE A 142 -13.16 -22.26 1.78
C PHE A 142 -12.17 -22.91 0.82
N ARG A 143 -10.91 -22.48 0.83
CA ARG A 143 -9.85 -23.03 -0.04
C ARG A 143 -9.55 -24.50 0.28
N GLN A 144 -9.66 -24.93 1.53
CA GLN A 144 -9.56 -26.35 1.87
C GLN A 144 -10.81 -27.12 1.45
N ALA A 145 -12.01 -26.55 1.63
CA ALA A 145 -13.28 -27.22 1.36
C ALA A 145 -13.48 -27.42 -0.14
N SER A 146 -13.26 -26.37 -0.93
CA SER A 146 -13.25 -26.41 -2.39
C SER A 146 -12.20 -27.39 -2.94
N LYS A 147 -11.03 -27.50 -2.28
CA LYS A 147 -10.01 -28.50 -2.66
C LYS A 147 -10.46 -29.92 -2.35
N ALA A 148 -11.07 -30.16 -1.19
CA ALA A 148 -11.58 -31.48 -0.81
C ALA A 148 -12.68 -31.96 -1.77
N LEU A 149 -13.58 -31.06 -2.14
CA LEU A 149 -14.71 -31.30 -3.04
C LEU A 149 -14.37 -31.05 -4.52
N ARG A 150 -13.09 -30.88 -4.87
CA ARG A 150 -12.68 -30.60 -6.25
C ARG A 150 -13.06 -31.75 -7.18
N LEU A 151 -13.80 -31.42 -8.24
CA LEU A 151 -14.24 -32.40 -9.23
C LEU A 151 -13.04 -33.01 -9.99
N PRO A 152 -12.95 -34.35 -10.12
CA PRO A 152 -11.79 -35.03 -10.68
C PRO A 152 -11.88 -35.12 -12.21
N THR A 153 -11.54 -34.07 -12.95
CA THR A 153 -11.21 -34.10 -14.40
C THR A 153 -10.99 -32.69 -14.97
N SER A 154 -10.15 -32.57 -16.00
CA SER A 154 -9.98 -31.33 -16.78
C SER A 154 -11.31 -30.82 -17.37
N LYS A 155 -12.23 -31.73 -17.67
CA LYS A 155 -13.61 -31.45 -18.12
C LYS A 155 -14.37 -30.49 -17.19
N TYR A 156 -14.12 -30.54 -15.89
CA TYR A 156 -14.82 -29.72 -14.89
C TYR A 156 -13.97 -28.58 -14.32
N ASP A 157 -12.76 -28.34 -14.83
CA ASP A 157 -11.88 -27.29 -14.30
C ASP A 157 -12.49 -25.88 -14.41
N TYR A 158 -13.36 -25.64 -15.39
CA TYR A 158 -14.07 -24.36 -15.47
C TYR A 158 -15.08 -24.19 -14.31
N LEU A 159 -15.74 -25.26 -13.86
CA LEU A 159 -16.66 -25.20 -12.71
C LEU A 159 -15.88 -24.95 -11.41
N ASN A 160 -14.75 -25.65 -11.24
CA ASN A 160 -13.85 -25.43 -10.11
C ASN A 160 -13.34 -23.97 -10.07
N ARG A 161 -12.95 -23.41 -11.23
CA ARG A 161 -12.53 -22.01 -11.34
C ARG A 161 -13.68 -21.03 -11.07
N GLU A 162 -14.88 -21.31 -11.59
CA GLU A 162 -16.02 -20.42 -11.36
C GLU A 162 -16.47 -20.42 -9.89
N LEU A 163 -16.38 -21.57 -9.21
CA LEU A 163 -16.61 -21.64 -7.76
C LEU A 163 -15.65 -20.71 -6.99
N VAL A 164 -14.35 -20.77 -7.32
CA VAL A 164 -13.33 -19.90 -6.69
C VAL A 164 -13.59 -18.43 -7.03
N ARG A 165 -13.88 -18.10 -8.30
CA ARG A 165 -14.21 -16.72 -8.70
C ARG A 165 -15.45 -16.20 -7.99
N ARG A 166 -16.48 -17.03 -7.79
CA ARG A 166 -17.70 -16.65 -7.07
C ARG A 166 -17.38 -16.28 -5.62
N TRP A 167 -16.47 -17.04 -4.99
CA TRP A 167 -15.96 -16.71 -3.66
C TRP A 167 -15.12 -15.42 -3.66
N GLU A 168 -14.21 -15.26 -4.62
CA GLU A 168 -13.38 -14.03 -4.74
C GLU A 168 -14.21 -12.77 -5.04
N ARG A 169 -15.33 -12.90 -5.76
CA ARG A 169 -16.31 -11.81 -5.98
C ARG A 169 -17.20 -11.56 -4.77
N SER A 170 -17.24 -12.48 -3.81
CA SER A 170 -18.00 -12.26 -2.58
C SER A 170 -17.23 -11.24 -1.75
N ASP A 171 -17.88 -10.12 -1.42
CA ASP A 171 -17.27 -9.05 -0.64
C ASP A 171 -17.09 -9.47 0.83
N LEU A 172 -16.09 -10.33 1.06
CA LEU A 172 -15.74 -10.85 2.38
C LEU A 172 -15.05 -9.80 3.25
N SER A 173 -14.73 -8.62 2.74
CA SER A 173 -14.33 -7.50 3.59
C SER A 173 -15.43 -7.14 4.61
N LYS A 174 -16.68 -7.54 4.32
CA LYS A 174 -17.85 -7.48 5.18
C LYS A 174 -18.11 -8.76 5.98
N THR A 175 -17.12 -9.64 6.16
CA THR A 175 -17.30 -10.93 6.87
C THR A 175 -17.85 -10.74 8.30
N CYS A 176 -17.59 -9.63 8.98
CA CYS A 176 -18.22 -9.33 10.27
C CYS A 176 -19.73 -9.02 10.17
N LEU A 177 -20.22 -8.53 9.04
CA LEU A 177 -21.66 -8.38 8.75
C LEU A 177 -22.34 -9.74 8.58
N ILE A 178 -21.61 -10.75 8.08
CA ILE A 178 -22.09 -12.13 8.09
C ILE A 178 -22.26 -12.63 9.54
N LEU A 179 -21.40 -12.19 10.47
CA LEU A 179 -21.41 -12.62 11.87
C LEU A 179 -22.35 -11.82 12.79
N ALA A 180 -22.74 -10.61 12.38
CA ALA A 180 -23.63 -9.74 13.16
C ALA A 180 -25.08 -10.27 13.17
N ASN A 181 -25.84 -9.84 14.17
CA ASN A 181 -27.27 -10.11 14.21
C ASN A 181 -28.03 -9.49 13.01
N ASP A 182 -29.20 -10.03 12.68
CA ASP A 182 -29.98 -9.64 11.49
C ASP A 182 -30.33 -8.15 11.47
N GLN A 183 -30.72 -7.59 12.61
CA GLN A 183 -31.16 -6.19 12.70
C GLN A 183 -30.02 -5.19 12.42
N SER A 184 -28.81 -5.45 12.92
CA SER A 184 -27.63 -4.62 12.66
C SER A 184 -27.15 -4.76 11.20
N LEU A 185 -27.34 -5.93 10.59
CA LEU A 185 -26.97 -6.17 9.20
C LEU A 185 -27.89 -5.41 8.25
N GLU A 186 -29.20 -5.40 8.52
CA GLU A 186 -30.16 -4.60 7.78
C GLU A 186 -29.82 -3.12 7.84
N GLN A 187 -29.56 -2.59 9.04
CA GLN A 187 -29.16 -1.19 9.23
C GLN A 187 -27.85 -0.84 8.51
N GLU A 188 -26.83 -1.70 8.56
CA GLU A 188 -25.57 -1.42 7.87
C GLU A 188 -25.69 -1.55 6.35
N LEU A 189 -26.47 -2.51 5.84
CA LEU A 189 -26.73 -2.60 4.40
C LEU A 189 -27.52 -1.40 3.87
N LEU A 190 -28.37 -0.82 4.73
CA LEU A 190 -29.09 0.42 4.44
C LEU A 190 -28.15 1.64 4.47
N SER A 191 -27.09 1.65 5.29
CA SER A 191 -26.12 2.75 5.32
C SER A 191 -25.01 2.65 4.26
N ASP A 192 -24.60 1.44 3.89
CA ASP A 192 -23.52 1.16 2.91
C ASP A 192 -23.98 1.30 1.45
N VAL A 193 -25.27 1.10 1.17
CA VAL A 193 -25.89 1.58 -0.06
C VAL A 193 -26.22 3.04 0.17
N ARG A 194 -25.30 3.98 -0.15
CA ARG A 194 -25.47 5.45 0.02
C ARG A 194 -26.95 5.83 0.10
N TYR A 195 -27.49 5.89 1.31
CA TYR A 195 -28.82 6.38 1.53
C TYR A 195 -28.71 7.86 1.17
N PRO A 196 -29.35 8.35 0.10
CA PRO A 196 -29.22 9.76 -0.22
C PRO A 196 -29.84 10.48 0.96
N MET A 197 -29.06 11.28 1.69
CA MET A 197 -29.61 12.08 2.78
C MET A 197 -30.73 13.00 2.26
N GLU A 198 -30.69 13.31 0.96
CA GLU A 198 -31.71 13.95 0.13
C GLU A 198 -33.10 13.27 0.16
N VAL A 199 -33.21 12.01 0.61
CA VAL A 199 -34.50 11.29 0.71
C VAL A 199 -35.24 11.62 2.00
N ASP A 200 -34.52 12.02 3.06
CA ASP A 200 -35.11 12.38 4.35
C ASP A 200 -35.39 13.89 4.47
N PHE A 201 -34.93 14.69 3.51
CA PHE A 201 -35.18 16.13 3.43
C PHE A 201 -35.93 16.46 2.14
N CYS A 202 -36.93 17.33 2.21
CA CYS A 202 -37.70 17.77 1.06
C CYS A 202 -37.64 19.30 0.97
N GLU A 203 -36.77 19.83 0.11
CA GLU A 203 -36.56 21.27 -0.06
C GLU A 203 -37.88 22.00 -0.33
N SER A 204 -38.76 21.40 -1.15
CA SER A 204 -40.08 21.93 -1.45
C SER A 204 -40.99 22.02 -0.22
N CYS A 205 -40.88 21.10 0.74
CA CYS A 205 -41.64 21.17 1.99
C CYS A 205 -41.01 22.14 2.98
N ALA A 206 -39.67 22.21 3.05
CA ALA A 206 -38.97 23.20 3.86
C ALA A 206 -39.40 24.62 3.45
N GLN A 207 -39.33 24.92 2.15
CA GLN A 207 -39.74 26.20 1.60
C GLN A 207 -41.22 26.51 1.87
N TRP A 208 -42.10 25.52 1.70
CA TRP A 208 -43.51 25.71 2.00
C TRP A 208 -43.76 26.06 3.48
N TRP A 209 -43.09 25.38 4.42
CA TRP A 209 -43.20 25.67 5.85
C TRP A 209 -42.63 27.05 6.22
N ASP A 210 -41.57 27.50 5.53
CA ASP A 210 -41.03 28.86 5.63
C ASP A 210 -42.07 29.91 5.22
N GLU A 211 -42.71 29.70 4.07
CA GLU A 211 -43.75 30.57 3.54
C GLU A 211 -45.00 30.62 4.43
N GLN A 212 -45.26 29.57 5.23
CA GLN A 212 -46.33 29.55 6.24
C GLN A 212 -45.93 30.18 7.59
N GLY A 213 -44.67 30.61 7.76
CA GLY A 213 -44.15 31.14 9.03
C GLY A 213 -44.12 30.10 10.17
N ALA A 214 -44.01 28.82 9.82
CA ALA A 214 -44.12 27.69 10.75
C ALA A 214 -42.86 26.80 10.79
N LEU A 215 -41.73 27.29 10.27
CA LEU A 215 -40.42 26.67 10.47
C LEU A 215 -39.91 26.93 11.90
N PRO A 216 -39.52 25.89 12.66
CA PRO A 216 -38.83 26.06 13.95
C PRO A 216 -37.50 26.81 13.79
N GLU A 217 -37.09 27.61 14.78
CA GLU A 217 -35.85 28.43 14.78
C GLU A 217 -34.56 27.62 14.52
N ASP A 218 -34.59 26.30 14.71
CA ASP A 218 -33.49 25.37 14.51
C ASP A 218 -33.44 24.73 13.10
N GLY A 219 -34.40 25.03 12.21
CA GLY A 219 -34.35 24.74 10.77
C GLY A 219 -34.29 23.25 10.35
N LEU A 220 -34.28 22.32 11.31
CA LEU A 220 -33.95 20.90 11.08
C LEU A 220 -35.10 19.92 11.39
N ASN A 221 -36.24 20.39 11.89
CA ASN A 221 -37.36 19.53 12.31
C ASN A 221 -38.71 20.04 11.77
N TYR A 222 -38.96 19.89 10.47
CA TYR A 222 -40.33 20.00 9.93
C TYR A 222 -40.82 18.63 9.47
N GLU A 223 -42.12 18.36 9.63
CA GLU A 223 -42.72 17.14 9.06
C GLU A 223 -42.96 17.33 7.56
N PRO A 224 -42.44 16.43 6.69
CA PRO A 224 -42.75 16.48 5.27
C PRO A 224 -44.25 16.34 5.04
N ARG A 225 -44.80 17.09 4.07
CA ARG A 225 -46.24 17.08 3.77
C ARG A 225 -46.74 15.77 3.14
N GLY A 226 -45.83 14.85 2.80
CA GLY A 226 -46.13 13.56 2.19
C GLY A 226 -46.30 13.61 0.67
N GLY A 227 -46.17 12.44 0.02
CA GLY A 227 -46.21 12.32 -1.44
C GLY A 227 -47.54 12.74 -2.09
N GLU A 228 -48.64 12.79 -1.33
CA GLU A 228 -49.95 13.26 -1.82
C GLU A 228 -49.99 14.78 -2.03
N HIS A 229 -49.08 15.52 -1.38
CA HIS A 229 -49.10 16.99 -1.34
C HIS A 229 -47.82 17.64 -1.88
N CYS A 230 -46.77 16.86 -2.11
CA CYS A 230 -45.49 17.34 -2.63
C CYS A 230 -44.86 16.32 -3.58
N HIS A 231 -44.51 16.77 -4.80
CA HIS A 231 -43.87 15.93 -5.81
C HIS A 231 -42.51 15.39 -5.35
N GLU A 232 -41.69 16.22 -4.68
CA GLU A 232 -40.39 15.81 -4.14
C GLU A 232 -40.54 14.76 -3.03
N CYS A 233 -41.55 14.89 -2.16
CA CYS A 233 -41.88 13.84 -1.19
C CYS A 233 -42.28 12.51 -1.89
N ALA A 234 -43.08 12.56 -2.95
CA ALA A 234 -43.48 11.36 -3.68
C ALA A 234 -42.26 10.69 -4.37
N GLU A 235 -41.34 11.49 -4.89
CA GLU A 235 -40.10 10.98 -5.48
C GLU A 235 -39.17 10.40 -4.42
N ASN A 236 -39.05 11.04 -3.25
CA ASN A 236 -38.28 10.56 -2.11
C ASN A 236 -38.84 9.25 -1.55
N GLU A 237 -40.17 9.13 -1.40
CA GLU A 237 -40.83 7.87 -1.01
C GLU A 237 -40.54 6.74 -2.00
N LYS A 238 -40.60 7.02 -3.30
CA LYS A 238 -40.27 6.05 -4.35
C LYS A 238 -38.81 5.63 -4.29
N ARG A 239 -37.89 6.59 -4.15
CA ARG A 239 -36.45 6.34 -3.97
C ARG A 239 -36.24 5.46 -2.74
N LYS A 240 -36.82 5.80 -1.59
CA LYS A 240 -36.76 5.02 -0.33
C LYS A 240 -37.24 3.58 -0.51
N ALA A 241 -38.36 3.38 -1.21
CA ALA A 241 -38.89 2.05 -1.50
C ALA A 241 -37.96 1.22 -2.41
N ASP A 242 -37.34 1.85 -3.42
CA ASP A 242 -36.36 1.19 -4.29
C ASP A 242 -35.05 0.87 -3.55
N TYR A 243 -34.62 1.73 -2.62
CA TYR A 243 -33.49 1.47 -1.73
C TYR A 243 -33.76 0.29 -0.79
N GLN A 244 -34.89 0.30 -0.10
CA GLN A 244 -35.31 -0.82 0.76
C GLN A 244 -35.38 -2.12 -0.03
N ARG A 245 -35.99 -2.11 -1.22
CA ARG A 245 -36.04 -3.28 -2.11
C ARG A 245 -34.65 -3.79 -2.48
N THR A 246 -33.70 -2.89 -2.75
CA THR A 246 -32.32 -3.24 -3.07
C THR A 246 -31.59 -3.84 -1.87
N ALA A 247 -31.75 -3.25 -0.67
CA ALA A 247 -31.20 -3.76 0.57
C ALA A 247 -31.76 -5.14 0.93
N THR A 248 -33.08 -5.33 0.85
CA THR A 248 -33.74 -6.63 1.07
C THR A 248 -33.23 -7.68 0.06
N LYS A 249 -33.06 -7.32 -1.21
CA LYS A 249 -32.50 -8.22 -2.23
C LYS A 249 -31.06 -8.61 -1.93
N ARG A 250 -30.22 -7.66 -1.48
CA ARG A 250 -28.85 -7.92 -1.03
C ARG A 250 -28.82 -8.84 0.19
N LEU A 251 -29.67 -8.57 1.19
CA LEU A 251 -29.79 -9.40 2.38
C LEU A 251 -30.23 -10.83 2.04
N ALA A 252 -31.26 -10.98 1.20
CA ALA A 252 -31.71 -12.29 0.73
C ALA A 252 -30.60 -13.03 -0.03
N THR A 253 -29.80 -12.31 -0.82
CA THR A 253 -28.63 -12.88 -1.51
C THR A 253 -27.57 -13.36 -0.51
N LEU A 254 -27.26 -12.57 0.52
CA LEU A 254 -26.31 -12.94 1.57
C LEU A 254 -26.82 -14.11 2.41
N GLN A 255 -28.11 -14.12 2.76
CA GLN A 255 -28.75 -15.23 3.47
C GLN A 255 -28.73 -16.51 2.62
N ALA A 256 -29.01 -16.42 1.32
CA ALA A 256 -28.92 -17.56 0.42
C ALA A 256 -27.47 -18.08 0.28
N GLN A 257 -26.48 -17.19 0.27
CA GLN A 257 -25.08 -17.56 0.11
C GLN A 257 -24.44 -18.09 1.39
N PHE A 258 -24.75 -17.49 2.54
CA PHE A 258 -24.03 -17.69 3.80
C PHE A 258 -24.94 -18.08 4.98
N GLY A 259 -26.24 -18.29 4.78
CA GLY A 259 -27.20 -18.56 5.86
C GLY A 259 -26.79 -19.70 6.80
N GLY A 260 -26.19 -20.77 6.27
CA GLY A 260 -25.65 -21.86 7.09
C GLY A 260 -24.50 -21.43 8.01
N ILE A 261 -23.63 -20.51 7.57
CA ILE A 261 -22.56 -19.94 8.40
C ILE A 261 -23.15 -18.99 9.44
N ARG A 262 -24.16 -18.18 9.07
CA ARG A 262 -24.84 -17.26 9.99
C ARG A 262 -25.55 -18.01 11.13
N ALA A 263 -26.16 -19.15 10.82
CA ALA A 263 -26.82 -20.01 11.81
C ALA A 263 -25.86 -20.52 12.90
N LEU A 264 -24.55 -20.54 12.66
CA LEU A 264 -23.56 -20.87 13.70
C LEU A 264 -23.49 -19.83 14.82
N ASN A 265 -24.01 -18.62 14.58
CA ASN A 265 -24.01 -17.50 15.52
C ASN A 265 -22.64 -17.27 16.17
N LEU A 266 -21.57 -17.25 15.36
CA LEU A 266 -20.20 -17.05 15.85
C LEU A 266 -20.05 -15.69 16.56
N GLY A 267 -20.91 -14.72 16.24
CA GLY A 267 -21.00 -13.44 16.93
C GLY A 267 -21.73 -13.48 18.28
N GLY A 268 -22.49 -14.53 18.59
CA GLY A 268 -23.24 -14.70 19.82
C GLY A 268 -24.39 -13.69 19.98
N GLY A 269 -25.09 -13.35 18.89
CA GLY A 269 -26.23 -12.42 18.87
C GLY A 269 -25.86 -10.94 18.96
N ARG A 270 -24.57 -10.62 18.98
CA ARG A 270 -24.06 -9.26 19.14
C ARG A 270 -24.27 -8.42 17.89
N SER A 271 -24.43 -7.10 18.08
CA SER A 271 -24.43 -6.15 16.98
C SER A 271 -23.03 -6.03 16.36
N TYR A 272 -22.95 -5.50 15.13
CA TYR A 272 -21.66 -5.26 14.48
C TYR A 272 -20.74 -4.37 15.33
N ALA A 273 -21.27 -3.29 15.91
CA ALA A 273 -20.52 -2.39 16.80
C ALA A 273 -19.92 -3.11 18.01
N GLN A 274 -20.70 -3.99 18.67
CA GLN A 274 -20.21 -4.78 19.80
C GLN A 274 -19.10 -5.76 19.38
N LEU A 275 -19.25 -6.40 18.22
CA LEU A 275 -18.24 -7.29 17.65
C LEU A 275 -16.96 -6.54 17.30
N ARG A 276 -17.05 -5.33 16.76
CA ARG A 276 -15.89 -4.48 16.43
C ARG A 276 -15.13 -4.04 17.68
N THR A 277 -15.84 -3.68 18.76
CA THR A 277 -15.20 -3.31 20.03
C THR A 277 -14.49 -4.49 20.69
N LEU A 278 -15.16 -5.65 20.81
CA LEU A 278 -14.54 -6.89 21.30
C LEU A 278 -13.39 -7.33 20.37
N GLY A 279 -13.61 -7.14 19.07
CA GLY A 279 -12.67 -6.98 17.96
C GLY A 279 -11.28 -6.55 18.40
N GLY A 280 -11.22 -5.26 18.65
CA GLY A 280 -9.99 -4.57 19.03
C GLY A 280 -9.37 -5.15 20.30
N TYR A 281 -10.16 -5.41 21.35
CA TYR A 281 -9.62 -5.96 22.59
C TYR A 281 -8.93 -7.31 22.39
N ARG A 282 -9.54 -8.22 21.63
CA ARG A 282 -8.96 -9.55 21.39
C ARG A 282 -7.74 -9.49 20.49
N VAL A 283 -7.72 -8.62 19.47
CA VAL A 283 -6.53 -8.43 18.63
C VAL A 283 -5.37 -7.82 19.44
N LYS A 284 -5.66 -6.86 20.33
CA LYS A 284 -4.65 -6.32 21.26
C LYS A 284 -4.07 -7.42 22.15
N ALA A 285 -4.93 -8.25 22.76
CA ALA A 285 -4.50 -9.36 23.59
C ALA A 285 -3.69 -10.42 22.81
N LEU A 286 -4.10 -10.73 21.58
CA LEU A 286 -3.34 -11.59 20.65
C LEU A 286 -1.94 -11.03 20.42
N THR A 287 -1.83 -9.76 20.03
CA THR A 287 -0.55 -9.10 19.76
C THR A 287 0.34 -9.09 21.00
N THR A 288 -0.19 -8.73 22.18
CA THR A 288 0.55 -8.80 23.44
C THR A 288 1.03 -10.21 23.76
N GLY A 289 0.17 -11.22 23.60
CA GLY A 289 0.53 -12.62 23.82
C GLY A 289 1.64 -13.11 22.89
N LEU A 290 1.56 -12.74 21.61
CA LEU A 290 2.60 -13.07 20.63
C LEU A 290 3.94 -12.42 20.99
N TRP A 291 3.94 -11.12 21.30
CA TRP A 291 5.17 -10.39 21.68
C TRP A 291 5.83 -10.94 22.94
N ARG A 292 5.03 -11.35 23.92
CA ARG A 292 5.54 -11.83 25.21
C ARG A 292 6.09 -13.26 25.13
N GLU A 293 5.43 -14.13 24.37
CA GLU A 293 5.62 -15.58 24.51
C GLU A 293 6.01 -16.30 23.22
N ALA A 294 5.65 -15.76 22.05
CA ALA A 294 5.79 -16.49 20.78
C ALA A 294 6.91 -15.95 19.86
N LEU A 295 7.26 -14.67 19.99
CA LEU A 295 8.21 -14.01 19.08
C LEU A 295 9.58 -13.88 19.70
N ASP A 296 10.58 -14.34 18.95
CA ASP A 296 11.98 -14.22 19.32
C ASP A 296 12.56 -12.86 18.91
N ARG A 297 13.26 -12.19 19.84
CA ARG A 297 13.82 -10.85 19.65
C ARG A 297 14.90 -10.83 18.57
N GLN A 298 15.69 -11.89 18.46
CA GLN A 298 16.72 -12.00 17.42
C GLN A 298 16.07 -12.20 16.05
N ALA A 299 15.01 -13.00 15.95
CA ALA A 299 14.23 -13.14 14.71
C ALA A 299 13.60 -11.82 14.28
N ILE A 300 13.09 -11.00 15.21
CA ILE A 300 12.58 -9.65 14.93
C ILE A 300 13.69 -8.74 14.39
N SER A 301 14.86 -8.75 15.02
CA SER A 301 16.02 -7.97 14.57
C SER A 301 16.46 -8.39 13.15
N LEU A 302 16.57 -9.69 12.89
CA LEU A 302 16.92 -10.22 11.57
C LEU A 302 15.86 -9.92 10.52
N ALA A 303 14.56 -10.06 10.86
CA ALA A 303 13.46 -9.68 9.97
C ALA A 303 13.54 -8.18 9.61
N SER A 304 13.85 -7.30 10.59
CA SER A 304 14.03 -5.87 10.33
C SER A 304 15.18 -5.57 9.35
N ARG A 305 16.26 -6.38 9.37
CA ARG A 305 17.40 -6.25 8.45
C ARG A 305 17.09 -6.77 7.04
N ILE A 306 16.20 -7.76 6.94
CA ILE A 306 15.73 -8.32 5.67
C ILE A 306 14.73 -7.37 5.00
N GLU A 307 13.75 -6.87 5.73
CA GLU A 307 12.70 -6.00 5.18
C GLU A 307 13.16 -4.53 5.09
N GLY A 308 14.06 -4.09 5.96
CA GLY A 308 14.65 -2.75 5.98
C GLY A 308 14.09 -1.82 7.07
N PRO A 309 14.81 -0.73 7.39
CA PRO A 309 14.57 0.12 8.57
C PRO A 309 13.28 0.96 8.56
N ARG A 310 12.48 0.89 7.49
CA ARG A 310 11.18 1.58 7.37
C ARG A 310 10.05 0.64 6.94
N ALA A 311 10.34 -0.66 6.82
CA ALA A 311 9.34 -1.62 6.40
C ALA A 311 8.36 -1.93 7.52
N CYS A 312 7.12 -2.23 7.14
CA CYS A 312 6.14 -2.76 8.07
C CYS A 312 6.47 -4.24 8.33
N LEU A 313 6.83 -4.59 9.56
CA LEU A 313 7.07 -5.99 9.92
C LEU A 313 5.74 -6.65 10.27
N SER A 314 5.46 -7.76 9.59
CA SER A 314 4.33 -8.63 9.91
C SER A 314 4.78 -9.86 10.70
N LEU A 315 3.83 -10.53 11.35
CA LEU A 315 4.02 -11.83 12.01
C LEU A 315 4.67 -12.83 11.07
N LYS A 316 4.24 -12.83 9.81
CA LYS A 316 4.79 -13.70 8.77
C LYS A 316 6.27 -13.42 8.50
N HIS A 317 6.70 -12.16 8.49
CA HIS A 317 8.12 -11.82 8.34
C HIS A 317 8.96 -12.40 9.48
N VAL A 318 8.53 -12.19 10.73
CA VAL A 318 9.24 -12.68 11.91
C VAL A 318 9.25 -14.21 11.97
N LEU A 319 8.10 -14.86 11.79
CA LEU A 319 8.00 -16.32 11.86
C LEU A 319 8.76 -17.01 10.71
N ARG A 320 8.86 -16.40 9.52
CA ARG A 320 9.68 -16.95 8.43
C ARG A 320 11.14 -17.02 8.83
N VAL A 321 11.65 -15.96 9.47
CA VAL A 321 13.01 -15.95 10.02
C VAL A 321 13.13 -16.97 11.13
N GLN A 322 12.24 -16.97 12.12
CA GLN A 322 12.29 -17.86 13.29
C GLN A 322 12.22 -19.35 12.89
N ALA A 323 11.39 -19.71 11.90
CA ALA A 323 11.27 -21.07 11.38
C ALA A 323 12.47 -21.53 10.54
N ASN A 324 13.33 -20.59 10.11
CA ASN A 324 14.52 -20.83 9.30
C ASN A 324 15.77 -20.21 9.94
N LEU A 325 15.78 -20.07 11.27
CA LEU A 325 16.73 -19.22 12.00
C LEU A 325 18.18 -19.57 11.67
N ASN A 326 18.55 -20.85 11.75
CA ASN A 326 19.92 -21.31 11.45
C ASN A 326 20.41 -20.89 10.05
N ALA A 327 19.52 -20.93 9.04
CA ALA A 327 19.88 -20.53 7.68
C ALA A 327 20.09 -19.02 7.59
N VAL A 328 19.21 -18.24 8.23
CA VAL A 328 19.28 -16.77 8.26
C VAL A 328 20.47 -16.29 9.08
N GLU A 329 20.76 -16.88 10.24
CA GLU A 329 21.92 -16.59 11.07
C GLU A 329 23.22 -16.86 10.32
N ARG A 330 23.32 -18.02 9.66
CA ARG A 330 24.48 -18.33 8.80
C ARG A 330 24.68 -17.24 7.74
N ILE A 331 23.61 -16.83 7.04
CA ILE A 331 23.70 -15.75 6.05
C ILE A 331 24.06 -14.42 6.72
N ALA A 332 23.51 -14.12 7.88
CA ALA A 332 23.80 -12.89 8.62
C ALA A 332 25.26 -12.80 9.08
N THR A 333 25.90 -13.95 9.33
CA THR A 333 27.31 -14.06 9.71
C THR A 333 28.23 -14.08 8.50
N GLU A 334 27.96 -14.94 7.52
CA GLU A 334 28.83 -15.14 6.35
C GLU A 334 28.68 -14.03 5.31
N ARG A 335 27.46 -13.53 5.12
CA ARG A 335 27.05 -12.66 4.00
C ARG A 335 25.98 -11.62 4.40
N PRO A 336 26.21 -10.81 5.44
CA PRO A 336 25.22 -9.88 5.98
C PRO A 336 24.64 -8.90 4.95
N GLN A 337 25.42 -8.51 3.93
CA GLN A 337 25.03 -7.60 2.87
C GLN A 337 23.89 -8.13 1.99
N TRP A 338 23.73 -9.46 1.92
CA TRP A 338 22.71 -10.10 1.11
C TRP A 338 21.40 -10.35 1.85
N LEU A 339 21.34 -10.08 3.17
CA LEU A 339 20.11 -10.24 3.96
C LEU A 339 18.88 -9.55 3.36
N PRO A 340 18.95 -8.29 2.86
CA PRO A 340 17.79 -7.63 2.27
C PRO A 340 17.17 -8.40 1.11
N LEU A 341 17.98 -9.17 0.38
CA LEU A 341 17.53 -9.93 -0.78
C LEU A 341 16.65 -11.12 -0.38
N LEU A 342 16.72 -11.60 0.87
CA LEU A 342 15.86 -12.66 1.37
C LEU A 342 14.38 -12.29 1.34
N SER A 343 14.04 -10.99 1.41
CA SER A 343 12.66 -10.50 1.25
C SER A 343 12.07 -10.85 -0.12
N LYS A 344 12.92 -11.06 -1.13
CA LYS A 344 12.55 -11.35 -2.53
C LYS A 344 12.76 -12.80 -2.93
N ILE A 345 13.40 -13.59 -2.08
CA ILE A 345 13.69 -15.01 -2.32
C ILE A 345 12.70 -15.87 -1.53
N HIS A 346 12.07 -16.83 -2.19
CA HIS A 346 11.17 -17.76 -1.51
C HIS A 346 11.91 -18.51 -0.37
N PRO A 347 11.37 -18.58 0.86
CA PRO A 347 12.08 -19.15 2.02
C PRO A 347 12.54 -20.60 1.88
N HIS A 348 11.90 -21.38 0.97
CA HIS A 348 12.37 -22.71 0.58
C HIS A 348 13.84 -22.74 0.13
N ASN A 349 14.37 -21.64 -0.42
CA ASN A 349 15.73 -21.56 -0.93
C ASN A 349 16.74 -21.04 0.10
N TRP A 350 16.32 -20.55 1.27
CA TRP A 350 17.21 -19.88 2.23
C TRP A 350 18.30 -20.80 2.79
N ALA A 351 18.02 -22.09 2.92
CA ALA A 351 18.97 -23.08 3.44
C ALA A 351 20.08 -23.47 2.44
N ARG A 352 19.99 -23.05 1.18
CA ARG A 352 21.00 -23.40 0.16
C ARG A 352 22.37 -22.84 0.51
N ALA A 353 23.42 -23.64 0.40
CA ALA A 353 24.80 -23.19 0.62
C ALA A 353 25.31 -22.27 -0.50
N ASP A 354 24.83 -22.48 -1.73
CA ASP A 354 25.20 -21.70 -2.90
C ASP A 354 24.29 -20.49 -3.15
N LEU A 355 23.43 -20.14 -2.19
CA LEU A 355 22.34 -19.16 -2.37
C LEU A 355 22.82 -17.83 -2.91
N PHE A 356 23.99 -17.35 -2.47
CA PHE A 356 24.59 -16.10 -2.96
C PHE A 356 25.89 -16.36 -3.72
N SER A 357 26.01 -17.52 -4.38
CA SER A 357 27.16 -17.79 -5.24
C SER A 357 27.03 -17.05 -6.57
N ARG A 358 28.16 -16.61 -7.13
CA ARG A 358 28.20 -15.99 -8.46
C ARG A 358 27.60 -16.89 -9.55
N LYS A 359 27.75 -18.21 -9.42
CA LYS A 359 27.21 -19.21 -10.37
C LYS A 359 25.68 -19.16 -10.42
N LEU A 360 25.03 -18.89 -9.29
CA LEU A 360 23.58 -18.85 -9.21
C LEU A 360 23.00 -17.51 -9.71
N TRP A 361 23.72 -16.40 -9.53
CA TRP A 361 23.21 -15.05 -9.82
C TRP A 361 23.66 -14.45 -11.14
N VAL A 362 24.72 -14.95 -11.78
CA VAL A 362 25.26 -14.37 -13.02
C VAL A 362 25.07 -15.33 -14.19
N LEU A 363 24.56 -14.82 -15.32
CA LEU A 363 24.44 -15.57 -16.57
C LEU A 363 25.84 -15.94 -17.07
N GLN A 364 26.23 -17.22 -16.94
CA GLN A 364 27.53 -17.72 -17.41
C GLN A 364 27.46 -18.23 -18.85
N GLY A 365 26.90 -17.41 -19.76
CA GLY A 365 26.55 -17.83 -21.13
C GLY A 365 25.21 -18.55 -21.24
N GLU A 366 24.50 -18.75 -20.12
CA GLU A 366 23.14 -19.28 -20.08
C GLU A 366 22.10 -18.19 -20.35
N THR A 367 20.93 -18.57 -20.86
CA THR A 367 19.80 -17.65 -21.09
C THR A 367 18.94 -17.40 -19.85
N GLN A 368 19.14 -18.15 -18.76
CA GLN A 368 18.45 -17.98 -17.47
C GLN A 368 19.13 -18.82 -16.40
N THR A 369 19.06 -18.41 -15.13
CA THR A 369 19.50 -19.22 -13.98
C THR A 369 18.32 -19.68 -13.13
N LEU A 370 18.60 -20.34 -12.00
CA LEU A 370 17.58 -20.67 -11.00
C LEU A 370 16.86 -19.41 -10.46
N VAL A 371 17.55 -18.27 -10.39
CA VAL A 371 16.99 -16.99 -9.90
C VAL A 371 15.79 -16.54 -10.73
N ASP A 372 15.81 -16.83 -12.04
CA ASP A 372 14.75 -16.42 -12.96
C ASP A 372 13.47 -17.26 -12.83
N ARG A 373 13.53 -18.41 -12.15
CA ARG A 373 12.39 -19.34 -12.02
C ARG A 373 11.39 -18.86 -10.98
N ARG A 374 10.09 -19.02 -11.25
CA ARG A 374 8.99 -18.63 -10.33
C ARG A 374 9.09 -19.25 -8.94
N ALA A 375 9.64 -20.47 -8.83
CA ALA A 375 9.85 -21.15 -7.55
C ALA A 375 10.94 -20.48 -6.67
N PHE A 376 11.81 -19.67 -7.26
CA PHE A 376 12.82 -18.88 -6.56
C PHE A 376 12.31 -17.48 -6.22
N ARG A 377 11.66 -16.82 -7.19
CA ARG A 377 11.10 -15.47 -7.10
C ARG A 377 9.57 -15.47 -7.19
N PRO A 378 8.84 -15.53 -6.07
CA PRO A 378 7.38 -15.56 -6.11
C PRO A 378 6.76 -14.25 -6.63
N LEU A 379 7.49 -13.12 -6.60
CA LEU A 379 7.00 -11.79 -6.95
C LEU A 379 7.62 -11.16 -8.23
N GLY A 380 8.38 -11.90 -9.05
CA GLY A 380 8.91 -11.38 -10.33
C GLY A 380 9.99 -10.28 -10.26
N VAL A 381 10.14 -9.61 -9.11
CA VAL A 381 11.00 -8.42 -8.91
C VAL A 381 12.49 -8.64 -9.20
N ILE A 382 13.05 -9.79 -8.81
CA ILE A 382 14.49 -10.07 -8.96
C ILE A 382 14.76 -10.94 -10.20
N CYS A 383 15.97 -10.90 -10.76
CA CYS A 383 16.41 -11.76 -11.86
C CYS A 383 17.93 -12.01 -11.83
N SER A 384 18.42 -12.85 -12.75
CA SER A 384 19.86 -13.02 -12.97
C SER A 384 20.51 -11.75 -13.49
N LEU A 385 21.76 -11.53 -13.07
CA LEU A 385 22.63 -10.47 -13.55
C LEU A 385 23.40 -10.93 -14.80
N GLU A 386 23.64 -10.02 -15.72
CA GLU A 386 24.44 -10.26 -16.92
C GLU A 386 25.94 -10.09 -16.65
N ARG A 387 26.32 -9.15 -15.78
CA ARG A 387 27.72 -8.78 -15.56
C ARG A 387 28.27 -9.26 -14.23
N ARG A 388 29.50 -9.76 -14.26
CA ARG A 388 30.26 -10.12 -13.05
C ARG A 388 30.54 -8.91 -12.15
N SER A 389 30.71 -7.73 -12.75
CA SER A 389 30.92 -6.47 -12.01
C SER A 389 29.69 -6.09 -11.19
N SER A 390 28.48 -6.29 -11.72
CA SER A 390 27.23 -6.00 -11.00
C SER A 390 27.09 -6.87 -9.76
N PHE A 391 27.39 -8.16 -9.89
CA PHE A 391 27.41 -9.07 -8.75
C PHE A 391 28.45 -8.66 -7.70
N ARG A 392 29.66 -8.28 -8.13
CA ARG A 392 30.72 -7.78 -7.23
C ARG A 392 30.29 -6.52 -6.49
N PHE A 393 29.63 -5.58 -7.16
CA PHE A 393 29.13 -4.36 -6.54
C PHE A 393 28.13 -4.62 -5.41
N LEU A 394 27.18 -5.54 -5.63
CA LEU A 394 26.26 -5.97 -4.57
C LEU A 394 27.01 -6.67 -3.44
N ASN A 395 27.98 -7.52 -3.78
CA ASN A 395 28.76 -8.26 -2.79
C ASN A 395 29.65 -7.37 -1.91
N ASP A 396 30.16 -6.27 -2.46
CA ASP A 396 31.03 -5.33 -1.75
C ASP A 396 30.24 -4.19 -1.08
N SER A 397 28.92 -4.13 -1.29
CA SER A 397 28.03 -3.14 -0.70
C SER A 397 27.65 -3.48 0.74
N SER A 398 27.25 -2.46 1.52
CA SER A 398 26.63 -2.70 2.83
C SER A 398 25.21 -3.25 2.68
N PRO A 399 24.62 -3.87 3.72
CA PRO A 399 23.21 -4.30 3.68
C PRO A 399 22.26 -3.15 3.35
N ALA A 400 22.49 -1.96 3.92
CA ALA A 400 21.69 -0.78 3.63
C ALA A 400 21.79 -0.35 2.15
N ALA A 401 22.99 -0.43 1.56
CA ALA A 401 23.19 -0.17 0.14
C ALA A 401 22.45 -1.18 -0.74
N VAL A 402 22.54 -2.49 -0.46
CA VAL A 402 21.81 -3.53 -1.21
C VAL A 402 20.30 -3.31 -1.11
N ALA A 403 19.77 -2.97 0.07
CA ALA A 403 18.36 -2.65 0.24
C ALA A 403 17.91 -1.44 -0.63
N LEU A 404 18.74 -0.39 -0.72
CA LEU A 404 18.45 0.76 -1.57
C LEU A 404 18.56 0.44 -3.07
N VAL A 405 19.51 -0.42 -3.47
CA VAL A 405 19.60 -0.91 -4.85
C VAL A 405 18.33 -1.69 -5.21
N LEU A 406 17.83 -2.55 -4.31
CA LEU A 406 16.59 -3.30 -4.51
C LEU A 406 15.38 -2.38 -4.66
N LYS A 407 15.33 -1.29 -3.89
CA LYS A 407 14.28 -0.27 -4.06
C LYS A 407 14.33 0.36 -5.45
N GLY A 408 15.51 0.72 -5.95
CA GLY A 408 15.66 1.23 -7.31
C GLY A 408 15.25 0.19 -8.36
N TRP A 409 15.58 -1.08 -8.11
CA TRP A 409 15.18 -2.20 -8.97
C TRP A 409 13.66 -2.37 -9.04
N GLU A 410 12.97 -2.31 -7.90
CA GLU A 410 11.50 -2.35 -7.84
C GLU A 410 10.87 -1.20 -8.63
N GLN A 411 11.38 0.02 -8.45
CA GLN A 411 10.87 1.19 -9.18
C GLN A 411 11.02 1.03 -10.69
N LEU A 412 12.12 0.43 -11.17
CA LEU A 412 12.31 0.14 -12.58
C LEU A 412 11.32 -0.89 -13.12
N ASP A 413 11.03 -1.94 -12.35
CA ASP A 413 10.05 -2.96 -12.74
C ASP A 413 8.63 -2.37 -12.78
N GLU A 414 8.26 -1.56 -11.79
CA GLU A 414 6.98 -0.86 -11.73
C GLU A 414 6.76 0.09 -12.93
N HIS A 415 7.78 0.82 -13.36
CA HIS A 415 7.65 1.83 -14.40
C HIS A 415 7.78 1.29 -15.83
N PHE A 416 8.70 0.36 -16.07
CA PHE A 416 9.01 -0.09 -17.43
C PHE A 416 8.55 -1.52 -17.73
N GLY A 417 8.23 -2.31 -16.71
CA GLY A 417 8.00 -3.74 -16.84
C GLY A 417 9.24 -4.51 -17.27
N GLY A 418 9.53 -5.62 -16.59
CA GLY A 418 10.65 -6.49 -17.00
C GLY A 418 11.98 -6.01 -16.44
N ALA A 419 12.06 -6.01 -15.10
CA ALA A 419 13.24 -5.74 -14.26
C ALA A 419 14.57 -6.29 -14.80
N ARG A 420 14.50 -7.38 -15.58
CA ARG A 420 15.63 -8.10 -16.15
C ARG A 420 16.49 -7.29 -17.11
N ARG A 421 15.91 -6.38 -17.88
CA ARG A 421 16.66 -5.66 -18.92
C ARG A 421 17.50 -4.50 -18.37
N TYR A 422 17.17 -4.01 -17.18
CA TYR A 422 17.66 -2.72 -16.70
C TYR A 422 18.55 -2.79 -15.47
N ILE A 423 18.59 -3.93 -14.76
CA ILE A 423 19.32 -4.03 -13.49
C ILE A 423 20.84 -3.84 -13.65
N ASP A 424 21.46 -4.44 -14.67
CA ASP A 424 22.89 -4.27 -14.90
C ASP A 424 23.23 -2.84 -15.35
N GLU A 425 22.36 -2.21 -16.14
CA GLU A 425 22.50 -0.79 -16.52
C GLU A 425 22.39 0.13 -15.30
N TRP A 426 21.40 -0.13 -14.44
CA TRP A 426 21.22 0.57 -13.18
C TRP A 426 22.45 0.43 -12.26
N ILE A 427 22.92 -0.79 -12.03
CA ILE A 427 24.12 -1.01 -11.19
C ILE A 427 25.36 -0.36 -11.84
N SER A 428 25.50 -0.40 -13.16
CA SER A 428 26.62 0.25 -13.85
C SER A 428 26.58 1.78 -13.70
N PHE A 429 25.38 2.37 -13.73
CA PHE A 429 25.19 3.78 -13.46
C PHE A 429 25.62 4.13 -12.02
N LEU A 430 25.14 3.37 -11.03
CA LEU A 430 25.53 3.55 -9.63
C LEU A 430 27.04 3.39 -9.38
N GLN A 431 27.69 2.44 -10.07
CA GLN A 431 29.14 2.28 -10.07
C GLN A 431 29.83 3.54 -10.59
N ALA A 432 29.34 4.13 -11.69
CA ALA A 432 29.91 5.35 -12.27
C ALA A 432 29.79 6.58 -11.35
N LEU A 433 28.76 6.63 -10.51
CA LEU A 433 28.58 7.67 -9.50
C LEU A 433 29.48 7.49 -8.28
N THR A 434 29.94 6.26 -8.01
CA THR A 434 30.78 5.95 -6.85
C THR A 434 32.22 6.36 -7.13
N PRO A 435 32.83 7.27 -6.37
CA PRO A 435 34.23 7.63 -6.54
C PRO A 435 35.13 6.39 -6.33
N SER A 436 35.96 6.08 -7.31
CA SER A 436 36.84 4.90 -7.31
C SER A 436 37.89 4.92 -6.19
N GLU A 437 38.24 6.11 -5.71
CA GLU A 437 39.30 6.34 -4.71
C GLU A 437 38.78 6.21 -3.26
N ASP A 438 37.47 6.16 -3.04
CA ASP A 438 36.89 6.07 -1.70
C ASP A 438 36.25 4.69 -1.47
N PRO A 439 36.95 3.76 -0.78
CA PRO A 439 36.45 2.41 -0.54
C PRO A 439 35.35 2.35 0.53
N ARG A 440 35.01 3.48 1.18
CA ARG A 440 34.07 3.48 2.31
C ARG A 440 32.65 3.11 1.85
N PRO A 441 31.91 2.27 2.60
CA PRO A 441 30.54 1.88 2.25
C PRO A 441 29.56 3.05 2.05
N ALA A 442 29.83 4.18 2.69
CA ALA A 442 28.96 5.34 2.60
C ALA A 442 29.14 6.15 1.29
N ALA A 443 30.26 6.03 0.58
CA ALA A 443 30.37 6.55 -0.79
C ALA A 443 29.36 5.85 -1.72
N ARG A 444 29.23 4.52 -1.60
CA ARG A 444 28.21 3.73 -2.32
C ARG A 444 26.80 4.13 -1.91
N ILE A 445 26.52 4.32 -0.63
CA ILE A 445 25.19 4.77 -0.16
C ILE A 445 24.83 6.14 -0.75
N LEU A 446 25.76 7.09 -0.76
CA LEU A 446 25.55 8.40 -1.38
C LEU A 446 25.32 8.29 -2.88
N ALA A 447 26.11 7.47 -3.59
CA ALA A 447 25.93 7.19 -5.01
C ALA A 447 24.55 6.57 -5.31
N ILE A 448 24.09 5.62 -4.49
CA ILE A 448 22.77 5.01 -4.64
C ILE A 448 21.66 6.04 -4.39
N ASN A 449 21.78 6.88 -3.36
CA ASN A 449 20.80 7.94 -3.11
C ASN A 449 20.75 8.95 -4.27
N ALA A 450 21.91 9.40 -4.76
CA ALA A 450 22.00 10.28 -5.92
C ALA A 450 21.33 9.63 -7.14
N GLY A 451 21.62 8.36 -7.38
CA GLY A 451 21.01 7.60 -8.45
C GLY A 451 19.49 7.52 -8.33
N LEU A 452 18.96 7.27 -7.13
CA LEU A 452 17.51 7.19 -6.89
C LEU A 452 16.81 8.54 -7.13
N ILE A 453 17.46 9.65 -6.75
CA ILE A 453 16.94 11.01 -7.00
C ILE A 453 16.90 11.29 -8.50
N LEU A 454 18.02 11.04 -9.20
CA LEU A 454 18.12 11.23 -10.65
C LEU A 454 17.18 10.31 -11.42
N LEU A 455 17.03 9.07 -10.98
CA LEU A 455 16.09 8.11 -11.54
C LEU A 455 14.65 8.63 -11.40
N LYS A 456 14.26 9.06 -10.19
CA LYS A 456 12.91 9.60 -9.92
C LYS A 456 12.60 10.84 -10.77
N LYS A 457 13.55 11.77 -10.88
CA LYS A 457 13.37 13.04 -11.61
C LYS A 457 13.18 12.81 -13.11
N ASN A 458 13.91 11.87 -13.69
CA ASN A 458 13.88 11.63 -15.14
C ASN A 458 12.76 10.67 -15.58
N PHE A 459 11.99 10.08 -14.65
CA PHE A 459 10.80 9.28 -15.01
C PHE A 459 9.68 10.11 -15.65
N GLY A 460 9.63 11.42 -15.41
CA GLY A 460 8.57 12.29 -15.95
C GLY A 460 8.70 12.63 -17.45
N ALA A 461 9.82 12.32 -18.10
CA ALA A 461 10.18 12.89 -19.42
C ALA A 461 10.31 11.89 -20.58
N GLY A 462 9.77 10.67 -20.49
CA GLY A 462 10.08 9.62 -21.48
C GLY A 462 11.51 9.06 -21.29
N PRO A 463 12.01 8.20 -22.22
CA PRO A 463 12.74 6.95 -21.93
C PRO A 463 13.81 7.06 -20.82
N GLY A 464 13.37 6.95 -19.56
CA GLY A 464 14.12 7.43 -18.39
C GLY A 464 15.44 6.73 -18.07
N LEU A 465 15.77 5.61 -18.73
CA LEU A 465 17.07 4.93 -18.56
C LEU A 465 18.13 5.38 -19.57
N GLU A 466 17.72 5.84 -20.76
CA GLU A 466 18.68 6.36 -21.76
C GLU A 466 19.34 7.64 -21.25
N VAL A 467 18.58 8.49 -20.57
CA VAL A 467 19.11 9.69 -19.89
C VAL A 467 20.21 9.35 -18.87
N LEU A 468 20.10 8.22 -18.16
CA LEU A 468 21.15 7.79 -17.21
C LEU A 468 22.44 7.32 -17.91
N LYS A 469 22.37 7.05 -19.21
CA LYS A 469 23.55 6.75 -20.03
C LYS A 469 24.33 8.00 -20.41
N GLU A 470 23.70 9.18 -20.32
CA GLU A 470 24.33 10.44 -20.65
C GLU A 470 25.54 10.73 -19.74
N PRO A 471 26.73 11.03 -20.32
CA PRO A 471 27.92 11.32 -19.54
C PRO A 471 27.73 12.48 -18.55
N ALA A 472 26.95 13.50 -18.93
CA ALA A 472 26.68 14.65 -18.07
C ALA A 472 25.92 14.27 -16.79
N VAL A 473 24.93 13.37 -16.89
CA VAL A 473 24.15 12.90 -15.73
C VAL A 473 25.04 12.13 -14.75
N ARG A 474 25.95 11.30 -15.28
CA ARG A 474 26.95 10.59 -14.46
C ARG A 474 27.92 11.54 -13.78
N ARG A 475 28.41 12.56 -14.49
CA ARG A 475 29.31 13.58 -13.94
C ARG A 475 28.61 14.43 -12.87
N LEU A 476 27.36 14.83 -13.11
CA LEU A 476 26.52 15.54 -12.16
C LEU A 476 26.40 14.73 -10.85
N GLY A 477 25.95 13.48 -10.93
CA GLY A 477 25.80 12.63 -9.76
C GLY A 477 27.12 12.39 -9.03
N ARG A 478 28.22 12.12 -9.75
CA ARG A 478 29.55 11.94 -9.14
C ARG A 478 30.04 13.21 -8.45
N SER A 479 29.85 14.38 -9.06
CA SER A 479 30.23 15.68 -8.50
C SER A 479 29.47 15.96 -7.19
N TRP A 480 28.16 15.66 -7.16
CA TRP A 480 27.35 15.73 -5.95
C TRP A 480 27.87 14.77 -4.87
N VAL A 481 28.10 13.50 -5.19
CA VAL A 481 28.61 12.50 -4.24
C VAL A 481 29.95 12.95 -3.63
N THR A 482 30.89 13.42 -4.45
CA THR A 482 32.18 13.96 -3.98
C THR A 482 31.98 15.13 -3.01
N SER A 483 31.08 16.07 -3.33
CA SER A 483 30.78 17.19 -2.42
C SER A 483 30.19 16.71 -1.09
N ARG A 484 29.32 15.70 -1.10
CA ARG A 484 28.76 15.13 0.13
C ARG A 484 29.81 14.40 0.96
N LEU A 485 30.75 13.71 0.32
CA LEU A 485 31.87 13.08 1.01
C LEU A 485 32.78 14.11 1.68
N ILE A 486 33.00 15.28 1.05
CA ILE A 486 33.74 16.41 1.66
C ILE A 486 33.00 16.91 2.90
N VAL A 487 31.69 17.16 2.83
CA VAL A 487 30.89 17.59 4.00
C VAL A 487 31.02 16.58 5.14
N TRP A 488 30.93 15.28 4.85
CA TRP A 488 31.09 14.27 5.88
C TRP A 488 32.52 14.24 6.45
N LYS A 489 33.54 14.33 5.60
CA LYS A 489 34.94 14.33 6.02
C LYS A 489 35.26 15.53 6.91
N ASP A 490 34.77 16.72 6.55
CA ASP A 490 35.20 17.97 7.17
C ASP A 490 34.28 18.41 8.32
N GLN A 491 32.98 18.09 8.24
CA GLN A 491 31.94 18.56 9.17
C GLN A 491 31.23 17.42 9.92
N GLY A 492 31.54 16.16 9.58
CA GLY A 492 31.02 14.98 10.27
C GLY A 492 29.64 14.50 9.80
N TYR A 493 29.25 13.31 10.27
CA TYR A 493 28.02 12.63 9.83
C TYR A 493 26.74 13.38 10.23
N ARG A 494 26.76 14.05 11.39
CA ARG A 494 25.61 14.82 11.87
C ARG A 494 25.23 15.93 10.90
N GLU A 495 26.23 16.64 10.38
CA GLU A 495 26.02 17.71 9.41
C GLU A 495 25.60 17.17 8.03
N LEU A 496 26.18 16.04 7.60
CA LEU A 496 25.74 15.34 6.40
C LEU A 496 24.24 15.01 6.45
N MET A 497 23.74 14.54 7.59
CA MET A 497 22.33 14.21 7.77
C MET A 497 21.44 15.45 7.95
N ARG A 498 21.91 16.48 8.68
CA ARG A 498 21.18 17.75 8.85
C ARG A 498 20.96 18.47 7.52
N SER A 499 22.00 18.54 6.70
CA SER A 499 21.95 19.20 5.38
C SER A 499 21.38 18.32 4.27
N LYS A 500 20.99 17.06 4.57
CA LYS A 500 20.50 16.09 3.57
C LYS A 500 19.34 16.64 2.73
N PRO A 501 18.22 17.14 3.29
CA PRO A 501 17.08 17.58 2.48
C PRO A 501 17.47 18.70 1.50
N ARG A 502 18.26 19.67 1.98
CA ARG A 502 18.79 20.77 1.15
C ARG A 502 19.70 20.26 0.04
N ALA A 503 20.55 19.28 0.33
CA ALA A 503 21.46 18.71 -0.64
C ALA A 503 20.74 17.90 -1.73
N GLU A 504 19.67 17.19 -1.37
CA GLU A 504 18.83 16.45 -2.32
C GLU A 504 18.10 17.42 -3.27
N ALA A 505 17.47 18.47 -2.74
CA ALA A 505 16.81 19.50 -3.55
C ALA A 505 17.77 20.20 -4.52
N ARG A 506 19.01 20.47 -4.10
CA ARG A 506 20.03 21.05 -5.00
C ARG A 506 20.47 20.09 -6.12
N LEU A 507 20.46 18.78 -5.89
CA LEU A 507 20.70 17.80 -6.96
C LEU A 507 19.57 17.82 -8.00
N GLU A 508 18.33 17.96 -7.55
CA GLU A 508 17.17 18.09 -8.43
C GLU A 508 17.27 19.35 -9.30
N GLN A 509 17.57 20.51 -8.70
CA GLN A 509 17.81 21.76 -9.44
C GLN A 509 18.94 21.62 -10.46
N ALA A 510 20.09 21.06 -10.05
CA ALA A 510 21.19 20.85 -10.98
C ALA A 510 20.83 19.86 -12.12
N SER A 511 19.92 18.92 -11.86
CA SER A 511 19.38 18.03 -12.88
C SER A 511 18.44 18.76 -13.86
N ASP A 512 17.63 19.72 -13.39
CA ASP A 512 16.79 20.56 -14.24
C ASP A 512 17.64 21.39 -15.21
N TRP A 513 18.68 22.03 -14.68
CA TRP A 513 19.65 22.73 -15.51
C TRP A 513 20.32 21.79 -16.53
N CYS A 514 20.82 20.64 -16.09
CA CYS A 514 21.42 19.63 -16.98
C CYS A 514 20.48 19.23 -18.13
N GLY A 515 19.19 18.99 -17.83
CA GLY A 515 18.15 18.68 -18.82
C GLY A 515 17.90 19.83 -19.80
N SER A 516 17.85 21.08 -19.31
CA SER A 516 17.69 22.27 -20.16
C SER A 516 18.81 22.45 -21.19
N GLN A 517 20.00 21.93 -20.88
CA GLN A 517 21.17 21.96 -21.73
C GLN A 517 21.27 20.74 -22.66
N ASN A 518 20.18 19.97 -22.82
CA ASN A 518 20.15 18.70 -23.55
C ASN A 518 21.27 17.75 -23.10
N TYR A 519 21.54 17.71 -21.79
CA TYR A 519 22.56 16.85 -21.17
C TYR A 519 23.99 17.05 -21.72
N ARG A 520 24.30 18.22 -22.28
CA ARG A 520 25.68 18.56 -22.70
C ARG A 520 26.60 18.88 -21.52
N TRP A 521 26.03 19.45 -20.45
CA TRP A 521 26.72 19.90 -19.24
C TRP A 521 26.16 19.19 -18.00
N PRO A 522 26.95 18.94 -16.95
CA PRO A 522 28.32 19.44 -16.73
C PRO A 522 29.40 18.72 -17.55
N ASP A 523 30.53 19.40 -17.77
CA ASP A 523 31.74 18.78 -18.33
C ASP A 523 32.59 18.09 -17.26
N HIS A 524 33.78 17.60 -17.62
CA HIS A 524 34.67 16.89 -16.71
C HIS A 524 35.42 17.79 -15.71
N ASN A 525 35.45 19.11 -15.93
CA ASN A 525 36.18 20.08 -15.11
C ASN A 525 35.27 20.79 -14.09
N MET A 526 33.95 20.68 -14.24
CA MET A 526 32.97 21.27 -13.33
C MET A 526 32.82 20.47 -12.03
N HIS A 527 33.40 20.99 -10.94
CA HIS A 527 33.11 20.54 -9.58
C HIS A 527 31.75 21.07 -9.09
N TRP A 528 31.23 20.51 -7.99
CA TRP A 528 29.85 20.75 -7.53
C TRP A 528 29.49 22.24 -7.36
N ALA A 529 30.41 23.06 -6.85
CA ALA A 529 30.16 24.49 -6.70
C ALA A 529 30.08 25.23 -8.04
N ALA A 530 30.83 24.80 -9.08
CA ALA A 530 30.68 25.34 -10.42
C ALA A 530 29.33 24.94 -11.04
N VAL A 531 28.94 23.66 -10.90
CA VAL A 531 27.62 23.16 -11.33
C VAL A 531 26.50 23.99 -10.71
N MET A 532 26.56 24.22 -9.39
CA MET A 532 25.53 24.99 -8.70
C MET A 532 25.49 26.45 -9.13
N ARG A 533 26.63 27.10 -9.41
CA ARG A 533 26.60 28.48 -9.95
C ARG A 533 25.85 28.54 -11.28
N HIS A 534 26.13 27.61 -12.20
CA HIS A 534 25.42 27.58 -13.48
C HIS A 534 23.95 27.24 -13.33
N ALA A 535 23.62 26.27 -12.46
CA ALA A 535 22.24 25.93 -12.18
C ALA A 535 21.49 27.11 -11.55
N ASP A 536 22.06 27.77 -10.54
CA ASP A 536 21.48 28.92 -9.86
C ASP A 536 21.27 30.08 -10.87
N THR A 537 22.28 30.43 -11.66
CA THR A 537 22.17 31.46 -12.72
C THR A 537 21.12 31.10 -13.78
N TRP A 538 21.04 29.85 -14.21
CA TRP A 538 20.01 29.43 -15.17
C TRP A 538 18.61 29.53 -14.58
N HIS A 539 18.39 29.11 -13.32
CA HIS A 539 17.09 29.28 -12.67
C HIS A 539 16.73 30.75 -12.49
N GLU A 540 17.70 31.60 -12.14
CA GLU A 540 17.50 33.06 -12.08
C GLU A 540 17.10 33.62 -13.45
N GLN A 541 17.79 33.23 -14.53
CA GLN A 541 17.45 33.64 -15.90
C GLN A 541 16.08 33.14 -16.34
N VAL A 542 15.71 31.90 -16.01
CA VAL A 542 14.38 31.36 -16.31
C VAL A 542 13.30 32.14 -15.56
N LEU A 543 13.53 32.51 -14.30
CA LEU A 543 12.62 33.34 -13.51
C LEU A 543 12.53 34.78 -14.07
N GLU A 544 13.66 35.37 -14.45
CA GLU A 544 13.73 36.70 -15.07
C GLU A 544 13.06 36.73 -16.44
N GLU A 545 13.28 35.72 -17.27
CA GLU A 545 12.66 35.59 -18.59
C GLU A 545 11.16 35.33 -18.46
N ALA A 546 10.73 34.47 -17.53
CA ALA A 546 9.33 34.29 -17.20
C ALA A 546 8.69 35.62 -16.72
N GLY A 547 9.40 36.39 -15.89
CA GLY A 547 8.98 37.71 -15.43
C GLY A 547 9.03 38.80 -16.50
N ARG A 548 9.92 38.70 -17.50
CA ARG A 548 9.99 39.61 -18.65
C ARG A 548 8.87 39.31 -19.63
N ARG A 549 8.67 38.03 -19.98
CA ARG A 549 7.53 37.57 -20.79
C ARG A 549 6.19 37.92 -20.12
N ALA A 550 6.12 37.93 -18.79
CA ALA A 550 4.93 38.39 -18.07
C ALA A 550 4.69 39.90 -18.28
N ARG A 551 5.75 40.73 -18.20
CA ARG A 551 5.68 42.20 -18.38
C ARG A 551 5.48 42.64 -19.83
N GLU A 552 6.12 41.97 -20.78
CA GLU A 552 5.96 42.25 -22.23
C GLU A 552 4.56 41.90 -22.74
N CYS A 553 3.82 41.03 -22.03
CA CYS A 553 2.44 40.69 -22.34
C CYS A 553 1.40 41.53 -21.59
N GLU A 554 1.79 42.59 -20.87
CA GLU A 554 0.83 43.52 -20.22
C GLU A 554 0.07 44.41 -21.22
N GLY A 555 0.39 44.34 -22.53
CA GLY A 555 -0.26 45.10 -23.60
C GLY A 555 -1.18 44.33 -24.56
N GLU A 556 -1.18 42.99 -24.52
CA GLU A 556 -2.06 42.16 -25.36
C GLU A 556 -2.65 41.02 -24.52
N PRO A 557 -3.99 40.83 -24.49
CA PRO A 557 -4.59 39.75 -23.72
C PRO A 557 -4.13 38.40 -24.27
N ARG A 558 -3.34 37.67 -23.46
CA ARG A 558 -2.95 36.28 -23.76
C ARG A 558 -4.20 35.43 -23.90
N SER A 559 -4.25 34.62 -24.95
CA SER A 559 -5.31 33.62 -25.16
C SER A 559 -5.30 32.45 -24.15
N GLN A 560 -4.45 32.47 -23.10
CA GLN A 560 -4.36 31.39 -22.10
C GLN A 560 -3.89 31.87 -20.71
N ASP A 561 -4.43 32.95 -20.14
CA ASP A 561 -4.42 33.05 -18.67
C ASP A 561 -5.43 32.03 -18.14
N LEU A 562 -4.90 30.90 -17.67
CA LEU A 562 -5.70 29.79 -17.20
C LEU A 562 -6.20 30.11 -15.79
N SER A 563 -7.47 29.78 -15.55
CA SER A 563 -8.08 29.81 -14.23
C SER A 563 -8.64 28.42 -13.91
N TRP A 564 -8.65 28.09 -12.62
CA TRP A 564 -9.19 26.85 -12.09
C TRP A 564 -9.80 27.09 -10.71
N SER A 565 -10.57 26.13 -10.23
CA SER A 565 -11.17 26.19 -8.90
C SER A 565 -10.40 25.34 -7.90
N SER A 566 -10.33 25.83 -6.66
CA SER A 566 -9.89 25.04 -5.51
C SER A 566 -11.13 24.46 -4.79
N PRO A 567 -11.09 23.23 -4.27
CA PRO A 567 -12.16 22.67 -3.44
C PRO A 567 -12.36 23.39 -2.11
N ILE A 568 -11.35 24.12 -1.66
CA ILE A 568 -11.33 24.90 -0.42
C ILE A 568 -10.88 26.33 -0.70
N ASP A 569 -11.43 27.27 0.05
CA ASP A 569 -10.98 28.66 0.07
C ASP A 569 -9.73 28.82 0.96
N ALA A 570 -9.38 30.06 1.30
CA ALA A 570 -8.28 30.34 2.18
C ALA A 570 -8.53 29.75 3.59
N ILE A 571 -7.53 29.10 4.15
CA ILE A 571 -7.55 28.56 5.52
C ILE A 571 -6.68 29.46 6.38
N GLN A 572 -7.24 29.97 7.48
CA GLN A 572 -6.53 30.85 8.41
C GLN A 572 -6.50 30.27 9.82
N THR A 573 -5.39 30.52 10.52
CA THR A 573 -5.20 30.33 11.96
C THR A 573 -4.54 31.59 12.51
N ASP A 574 -4.36 31.68 13.84
CA ASP A 574 -3.69 32.82 14.49
C ASP A 574 -2.23 33.04 14.03
N HIS A 575 -1.61 32.03 13.41
CA HIS A 575 -0.20 32.07 13.01
C HIS A 575 0.04 32.06 11.50
N PHE A 576 -0.89 31.51 10.71
CA PHE A 576 -0.72 31.35 9.27
C PHE A 576 -2.03 31.52 8.51
N ILE A 577 -1.92 32.01 7.27
CA ILE A 577 -2.95 31.94 6.24
C ILE A 577 -2.44 31.15 5.04
N ALA A 578 -3.21 30.16 4.59
CA ALA A 578 -3.00 29.43 3.34
C ALA A 578 -4.02 29.89 2.32
N THR A 579 -3.57 30.46 1.21
CA THR A 579 -4.44 30.94 0.13
C THR A 579 -4.24 30.08 -1.12
N PRO A 580 -5.30 29.49 -1.71
CA PRO A 580 -5.19 28.76 -2.96
C PRO A 580 -4.80 29.71 -4.10
N LEU A 581 -3.89 29.26 -4.96
CA LEU A 581 -3.50 29.98 -6.17
C LEU A 581 -4.32 29.40 -7.33
N THR A 582 -5.34 30.16 -7.76
CA THR A 582 -6.42 29.70 -8.65
C THR A 582 -6.27 30.15 -10.10
N ASP A 583 -5.20 30.86 -10.43
CA ASP A 583 -4.93 31.33 -11.76
C ASP A 583 -3.42 31.44 -12.04
N SER A 584 -3.08 31.49 -13.32
CA SER A 584 -1.69 31.60 -13.78
C SER A 584 -0.99 32.86 -13.25
N ALA A 585 -1.71 33.95 -12.97
CA ALA A 585 -1.11 35.19 -12.45
C ALA A 585 -0.70 35.06 -10.98
N ALA A 586 -1.53 34.42 -10.16
CA ALA A 586 -1.27 34.11 -8.76
C ALA A 586 -0.06 33.17 -8.61
N LEU A 587 0.06 32.14 -9.46
CA LEU A 587 1.23 31.25 -9.49
C LEU A 587 2.51 32.01 -9.85
N ARG A 588 2.47 32.91 -10.84
CA ARG A 588 3.62 33.74 -11.23
C ARG A 588 4.04 34.66 -10.09
N THR A 589 3.07 35.28 -9.42
CA THR A 589 3.32 36.17 -8.29
C THR A 589 3.98 35.43 -7.14
N GLU A 590 3.43 34.27 -6.76
CA GLU A 590 4.04 33.46 -5.70
C GLU A 590 5.44 32.97 -6.10
N GLY A 591 5.61 32.48 -7.32
CA GLY A 591 6.91 32.02 -7.81
C GLY A 591 7.98 33.12 -7.80
N ALA A 592 7.61 34.35 -8.14
CA ALA A 592 8.48 35.52 -8.04
C ALA A 592 8.83 35.85 -6.58
N VAL A 593 7.84 35.89 -5.68
CA VAL A 593 8.07 36.22 -4.26
C VAL A 593 8.91 35.15 -3.56
N MET A 594 8.70 33.89 -3.92
CA MET A 594 9.33 32.74 -3.26
C MET A 594 10.58 32.24 -3.98
N HIS A 595 10.95 32.85 -5.12
CA HIS A 595 12.11 32.50 -5.95
C HIS A 595 12.15 31.01 -6.32
N HIS A 596 11.02 30.49 -6.78
CA HIS A 596 10.92 29.11 -7.25
C HIS A 596 9.84 28.94 -8.32
N CYS A 597 10.02 27.93 -9.17
CA CYS A 597 9.29 27.81 -10.44
C CYS A 597 7.88 27.22 -10.29
N VAL A 598 7.05 27.71 -9.36
CA VAL A 598 5.66 27.20 -9.23
C VAL A 598 4.75 27.63 -10.37
N SER A 599 5.15 28.62 -11.15
CA SER A 599 4.43 29.10 -12.33
C SER A 599 4.32 28.07 -13.47
N VAL A 600 5.13 27.00 -13.46
CA VAL A 600 5.14 25.97 -14.52
C VAL A 600 4.04 24.91 -14.35
N TYR A 601 3.26 24.99 -13.26
CA TYR A 601 2.19 24.02 -12.95
C TYR A 601 0.80 24.50 -13.37
N ASP A 602 0.70 25.56 -14.17
CA ASP A 602 -0.58 26.15 -14.60
C ASP A 602 -1.45 25.18 -15.40
N GLU A 603 -0.87 24.43 -16.35
CA GLU A 603 -1.61 23.40 -17.10
C GLU A 603 -2.10 22.25 -16.20
N ASP A 604 -1.25 21.78 -15.29
CA ASP A 604 -1.59 20.70 -14.34
C ASP A 604 -2.69 21.14 -13.35
N CYS A 605 -2.67 22.40 -12.93
CA CYS A 605 -3.70 22.98 -12.08
C CYS A 605 -5.03 23.16 -12.83
N ARG A 606 -4.97 23.64 -14.08
CA ARG A 606 -6.15 23.75 -14.96
C ARG A 606 -6.78 22.39 -15.26
N LEU A 607 -5.98 21.34 -15.38
CA LEU A 607 -6.45 19.96 -15.55
C LEU A 607 -7.02 19.34 -14.26
N GLY A 608 -6.93 20.02 -13.12
CA GLY A 608 -7.40 19.55 -11.82
C GLY A 608 -6.53 18.47 -11.18
N GLY A 609 -5.40 18.13 -11.80
CA GLY A 609 -4.45 17.14 -11.29
C GLY A 609 -3.54 17.66 -10.18
N TYR A 610 -3.45 18.99 -10.04
CA TYR A 610 -2.54 19.66 -9.12
C TYR A 610 -3.18 20.92 -8.51
N LEU A 611 -2.78 21.28 -7.29
CA LEU A 611 -3.15 22.56 -6.67
C LEU A 611 -1.95 23.13 -5.93
N VAL A 612 -1.92 24.46 -5.84
CA VAL A 612 -0.88 25.21 -5.14
C VAL A 612 -1.49 26.18 -4.14
N PHE A 613 -0.91 26.28 -2.96
CA PHE A 613 -1.29 27.21 -1.91
C PHE A 613 -0.08 28.05 -1.50
N SER A 614 -0.29 29.36 -1.34
CA SER A 614 0.66 30.25 -0.66
C SER A 614 0.38 30.24 0.83
N ILE A 615 1.39 29.91 1.64
CA ILE A 615 1.34 29.92 3.09
C ILE A 615 2.13 31.12 3.58
N VAL A 616 1.42 32.09 4.16
CA VAL A 616 1.99 33.33 4.68
C VAL A 616 1.84 33.35 6.20
N PRO A 617 2.91 33.57 6.97
CA PRO A 617 2.80 33.76 8.41
C PRO A 617 2.17 35.12 8.72
N ILE A 618 1.29 35.15 9.72
CA ILE A 618 0.65 36.38 10.20
C ILE A 618 1.06 36.75 11.65
N ALA A 619 1.88 35.91 12.29
CA ALA A 619 2.43 36.18 13.61
C ALA A 619 3.58 37.19 13.55
N ALA A 620 3.68 38.07 14.55
CA ALA A 620 4.67 39.15 14.59
C ALA A 620 6.12 38.66 14.77
N ASP A 621 6.31 37.45 15.28
CA ASP A 621 7.61 36.79 15.51
C ASP A 621 8.01 35.81 14.38
N ALA A 622 7.31 35.85 13.25
CA ALA A 622 7.53 34.91 12.16
C ALA A 622 8.91 35.05 11.51
N GLU A 623 9.57 33.92 11.30
CA GLU A 623 10.82 33.86 10.56
C GLU A 623 10.55 33.85 9.05
N LYS A 624 11.54 34.27 8.24
CA LYS A 624 11.45 34.16 6.77
C LYS A 624 11.18 32.72 6.29
N SER A 625 11.58 31.71 7.09
CA SER A 625 11.37 30.29 6.80
C SER A 625 9.93 29.79 7.04
N ASP A 626 9.10 30.61 7.69
CA ASP A 626 7.69 30.33 7.95
C ASP A 626 6.80 30.60 6.74
N ARG A 627 7.21 31.50 5.83
CA ARG A 627 6.57 31.60 4.52
C ARG A 627 6.91 30.38 3.67
N ALA A 628 5.90 29.75 3.09
CA ALA A 628 6.05 28.55 2.30
C ALA A 628 5.03 28.48 1.17
N THR A 629 5.31 27.65 0.19
CA THR A 629 4.39 27.33 -0.90
C THR A 629 4.17 25.83 -0.90
N LEU A 630 2.90 25.44 -0.84
CA LEU A 630 2.44 24.07 -0.75
C LEU A 630 1.91 23.63 -2.11
N GLY A 631 2.50 22.59 -2.71
CA GLY A 631 1.99 21.95 -3.91
C GLY A 631 1.46 20.55 -3.60
N VAL A 632 0.27 20.22 -4.12
CA VAL A 632 -0.43 18.95 -3.86
C VAL A 632 -0.91 18.33 -5.17
N HIS A 633 -0.76 17.01 -5.31
CA HIS A 633 -1.24 16.26 -6.48
C HIS A 633 -2.46 15.42 -6.14
N LEU A 634 -3.41 15.30 -7.07
CA LEU A 634 -4.58 14.45 -6.93
C LEU A 634 -4.22 13.00 -7.31
N GLY A 635 -4.34 12.06 -6.38
CA GLY A 635 -4.17 10.62 -6.63
C GLY A 635 -5.46 9.82 -6.42
N LEU A 636 -5.39 8.51 -6.61
CA LEU A 636 -6.52 7.55 -6.44
C LEU A 636 -7.20 7.57 -5.05
N GLY A 637 -6.62 8.26 -4.06
CA GLY A 637 -7.16 8.36 -2.70
C GLY A 637 -7.24 9.79 -2.17
N GLY A 638 -7.34 10.79 -3.05
CA GLY A 638 -7.36 12.22 -2.71
C GLY A 638 -6.04 12.94 -2.97
N TYR A 639 -5.96 14.21 -2.54
CA TYR A 639 -4.74 14.99 -2.67
C TYR A 639 -3.66 14.51 -1.71
N ARG A 640 -2.43 14.54 -2.21
CA ARG A 640 -1.22 14.22 -1.45
C ARG A 640 -0.22 15.34 -1.60
N LEU A 641 0.51 15.60 -0.51
CA LEU A 641 1.64 16.51 -0.53
C LEU A 641 2.63 16.10 -1.63
N ASN A 642 2.89 17.01 -2.58
CA ASN A 642 3.98 16.87 -3.54
C ASN A 642 5.21 17.62 -3.03
N GLN A 643 5.04 18.91 -2.73
CA GLN A 643 6.12 19.78 -2.27
C GLN A 643 5.63 20.75 -1.21
N LEU A 644 6.52 21.08 -0.26
CA LEU A 644 6.35 22.19 0.67
C LEU A 644 7.69 22.88 0.80
N CYS A 645 7.80 24.06 0.19
CA CYS A 645 9.06 24.79 0.06
C CYS A 645 8.91 26.19 0.62
N SER A 646 9.88 26.63 1.42
CA SER A 646 10.11 28.03 1.71
C SER A 646 10.94 28.68 0.58
N TYR A 647 11.31 29.94 0.79
CA TYR A 647 12.06 30.79 -0.13
C TYR A 647 13.24 30.05 -0.79
N CYS A 648 13.38 30.17 -2.11
CA CYS A 648 14.40 29.48 -2.94
C CYS A 648 14.38 27.95 -2.84
N ASN A 649 13.20 27.32 -2.76
CA ASN A 649 13.03 25.87 -2.57
C ASN A 649 13.67 25.31 -1.28
N LEU A 650 13.87 26.16 -0.27
CA LEU A 650 14.40 25.71 1.01
C LEU A 650 13.32 24.92 1.79
N PRO A 651 13.71 24.05 2.74
CA PRO A 651 12.74 23.40 3.60
C PRO A 651 11.93 24.43 4.38
N ALA A 652 10.60 24.27 4.39
CA ALA A 652 9.73 25.05 5.26
C ALA A 652 9.95 24.73 6.74
N SER A 653 9.65 25.70 7.60
CA SER A 653 9.70 25.54 9.05
C SER A 653 8.77 24.40 9.54
N ARG A 654 9.01 23.93 10.77
CA ARG A 654 8.19 22.86 11.37
C ARG A 654 6.74 23.30 11.56
N SER A 655 6.54 24.55 11.97
CA SER A 655 5.26 25.24 12.11
C SER A 655 4.51 25.28 10.77
N ALA A 656 5.17 25.74 9.70
CA ALA A 656 4.58 25.77 8.36
C ALA A 656 4.22 24.37 7.85
N ARG A 657 5.03 23.34 8.17
CA ARG A 657 4.71 21.94 7.82
C ARG A 657 3.49 21.41 8.55
N THR A 658 3.39 21.63 9.85
CA THR A 658 2.21 21.23 10.62
C THR A 658 0.95 21.94 10.11
N PHE A 659 1.07 23.20 9.70
CA PHE A 659 -0.04 23.92 9.10
C PHE A 659 -0.41 23.39 7.71
N ALA A 660 0.57 23.07 6.86
CA ALA A 660 0.33 22.46 5.55
C ALA A 660 -0.39 21.10 5.65
N ASP A 661 -0.08 20.29 6.68
CA ASP A 661 -0.80 19.04 6.94
C ASP A 661 -2.30 19.29 7.24
N ARG A 662 -2.64 20.40 7.92
CA ARG A 662 -4.04 20.81 8.15
C ARG A 662 -4.74 21.21 6.86
N VAL A 663 -4.05 21.97 6.00
CA VAL A 663 -4.57 22.34 4.67
C VAL A 663 -4.86 21.08 3.85
N LEU A 664 -3.95 20.10 3.85
CA LEU A 664 -4.12 18.83 3.14
C LEU A 664 -5.30 18.00 3.70
N LEU A 665 -5.50 18.00 5.01
CA LEU A 665 -6.64 17.34 5.65
C LEU A 665 -7.97 18.00 5.25
N ALA A 666 -8.04 19.32 5.28
CA ALA A 666 -9.22 20.09 4.87
C ALA A 666 -9.56 19.85 3.39
N LEU A 667 -8.55 19.88 2.52
CA LEU A 667 -8.69 19.63 1.08
C LEU A 667 -9.25 18.23 0.80
N ASN A 668 -8.75 17.21 1.52
CA ASN A 668 -9.26 15.84 1.41
C ASN A 668 -10.63 15.65 2.05
N SER A 669 -11.02 16.47 3.04
CA SER A 669 -12.39 16.50 3.54
C SER A 669 -13.32 17.05 2.46
N ALA A 670 -13.01 18.21 1.89
CA ALA A 670 -13.85 18.87 0.89
C ALA A 670 -14.14 18.00 -0.34
N ILE A 671 -13.19 17.17 -0.79
CA ILE A 671 -13.45 16.22 -1.88
C ILE A 671 -14.32 15.06 -1.44
N ARG A 672 -14.15 14.55 -0.22
CA ARG A 672 -15.06 13.53 0.32
C ARG A 672 -16.47 14.08 0.44
N ASP A 673 -16.60 15.33 0.86
CA ASP A 673 -17.88 16.02 1.03
C ASP A 673 -18.54 16.34 -0.33
N ARG A 674 -17.76 16.61 -1.40
CA ARG A 674 -18.26 16.73 -2.78
C ARG A 674 -18.54 15.40 -3.49
N ALA A 675 -17.98 14.29 -3.00
CA ALA A 675 -18.15 12.95 -3.58
C ALA A 675 -19.19 12.09 -2.85
N ALA A 676 -19.51 12.46 -1.61
CA ALA A 676 -20.70 12.04 -0.87
C ALA A 676 -21.92 12.63 -1.57
#